data_AF-A0A0L0SMJ2-F1
#
_entry.id   AF-A0A0L0SMJ2-F1
#
_cell.length_a   1.000
_cell.length_b   1.000
_cell.length_c   1.000
_cell.angle_alpha   90.00
_cell.angle_beta   90.00
_cell.angle_gamma   90.00
#
_symmetry.space_group_name_H-M   'P 1'
#
loop_
_entity.id
_entity.type
_entity.pdbx_description
1 polymer ?
#
loop_
_entity_poly.entity_id
_entity_poly.type
_entity_poly.pdbx_seq_one_letter_code
_entity_poly.pdbx_strand_id
1 'polypeptide(L)'
;MARLDKLMKDSRQVVLREFVNMDVLKDLTKKHSGVPQSIKMQLKDYQNLFNLSYGDGKETVYSFTNKKRNQEKRFGRLYATSTSLQGLKKDFRSALAAGVLQDNDMVAAAPSIFKTILSVYNLNSKALDLYLENRDEALSKYKLKEKSDFLSVIFSEYPPRGLHPELMEMHKTLYNVAYPQIAANYPVIVQFSKERSASVVNKGSVMANVFQAVESVILMEAVEFFCKRGIAPSVLCFDGVMLVKDERVNEQLLEELHQHTVQQTGFDVKWAEKPIVHNHVTLQEKDFPDHCDDPKAFVAEVLQKEPSYDQGWAWKVYYHIRRLTDKEDRENYIEVLKCYVGEFCCKDLYVGKYYFRASIHDPWLLNVPRETVNMVIDATFGDYMPQVKTRIFDFHKPTWGEPSGKTYIEHFNAFPGFAATNLGCHVERDEVAPYLDYILQVICSNRETEYTYVLKWVQELFKSSKANGVVLCITGLEGTGKGFFYQTLSEHLLGKELCLTLNNADQFLAQMFNSELENKSLVLFDEMPAVGFNQCKSMFDKLKNMTMDDKIVINEKGVHRYVAKNMNNFMINSNNEAILPLTATGRRVFCLKVSNIHRCDEEYFEQLSEFVKANANKIFTYIMNLDLSGIRLSKFPRNEDHEAMAVACIDPVATLIKEFVDYGGFPRNLMEPGRAVEVEKVMDSRDIYSMYQKYVKKRFPGQQVVSSTLLGVSLSQAVDTTKRGDDKLFMQKRKVVDGRKVTLYEYSGPTVMDLSDDDSE
;
A
#
# COMPACT_ATOMS: atom_id res chain seq x y z
N MET A 1 11.43 -3.58 -50.94
CA MET A 1 11.48 -4.83 -50.12
C MET A 1 12.73 -5.67 -50.34
N ALA A 2 13.14 -6.02 -51.56
CA ALA A 2 14.35 -6.82 -51.83
C ALA A 2 15.67 -6.26 -51.24
N ARG A 3 15.69 -4.99 -50.81
CA ARG A 3 16.81 -4.35 -50.10
C ARG A 3 16.83 -4.64 -48.59
N LEU A 4 15.69 -4.75 -47.89
CA LEU A 4 15.65 -5.03 -46.44
C LEU A 4 16.32 -6.36 -46.07
N ASP A 5 16.22 -7.39 -46.91
CA ASP A 5 16.91 -8.66 -46.67
C ASP A 5 18.44 -8.57 -46.83
N LYS A 6 18.91 -7.68 -47.70
CA LYS A 6 20.35 -7.35 -47.85
C LYS A 6 20.88 -6.57 -46.64
N LEU A 7 20.00 -5.83 -45.95
CA LEU A 7 20.29 -5.02 -44.75
C LEU A 7 20.42 -5.85 -43.46
N MET A 8 19.89 -7.08 -43.44
CA MET A 8 19.90 -7.95 -42.26
C MET A 8 21.15 -8.83 -42.15
N LYS A 9 22.08 -8.74 -43.12
CA LYS A 9 23.38 -9.44 -43.15
C LYS A 9 24.57 -8.48 -43.17
N ASP A 10 24.36 -7.32 -42.58
CA ASP A 10 25.22 -6.17 -42.73
C ASP A 10 26.28 -6.11 -41.61
N SER A 11 27.54 -6.16 -41.99
CA SER A 11 28.68 -6.00 -41.07
C SER A 11 29.37 -4.66 -41.26
N ARG A 12 28.66 -3.64 -41.78
CA ARG A 12 29.28 -2.34 -42.06
C ARG A 12 29.87 -1.73 -40.80
N GLN A 13 31.07 -1.19 -40.98
CA GLN A 13 31.72 -0.29 -40.05
C GLN A 13 32.00 0.99 -40.81
N VAL A 14 31.75 2.12 -40.16
CA VAL A 14 32.03 3.43 -40.75
C VAL A 14 33.07 4.12 -39.90
N VAL A 15 34.12 4.62 -40.54
CA VAL A 15 35.17 5.40 -39.87
C VAL A 15 34.97 6.84 -40.27
N LEU A 16 34.65 7.69 -39.31
CA LEU A 16 34.52 9.14 -39.50
C LEU A 16 35.57 9.87 -38.67
N ARG A 17 35.92 11.09 -39.08
CA ARG A 17 36.77 11.98 -38.29
C ARG A 17 35.89 13.04 -37.63
N GLU A 18 35.87 13.01 -36.30
CA GLU A 18 35.12 13.96 -35.50
C GLU A 18 35.89 15.29 -35.41
N PHE A 19 35.17 16.40 -35.58
CA PHE A 19 35.67 17.76 -35.42
C PHE A 19 34.82 18.49 -34.38
N VAL A 20 35.45 19.30 -33.54
CA VAL A 20 34.78 20.07 -32.49
C VAL A 20 35.45 21.43 -32.30
N ASN A 21 34.75 22.33 -31.62
CA ASN A 21 35.30 23.57 -31.12
C ASN A 21 36.32 23.26 -30.00
N MET A 22 37.61 23.26 -30.36
CA MET A 22 38.70 22.89 -29.46
C MET A 22 38.87 23.89 -28.30
N ASP A 23 38.49 25.16 -28.49
CA ASP A 23 38.56 26.16 -27.43
C ASP A 23 37.49 25.91 -26.38
N VAL A 24 36.26 25.61 -26.81
CA VAL A 24 35.17 25.20 -25.91
C VAL A 24 35.51 23.89 -25.20
N LEU A 25 36.10 22.90 -25.89
CA LEU A 25 36.54 21.65 -25.26
C LEU A 25 37.58 21.90 -24.17
N LYS A 26 38.62 22.69 -24.47
CA LYS A 26 39.66 23.04 -23.50
C LYS A 26 39.10 23.81 -22.30
N ASP A 27 38.18 24.75 -22.55
CA ASP A 27 37.51 25.53 -21.50
C ASP A 27 36.70 24.61 -20.57
N LEU A 28 35.79 23.79 -21.13
CA LEU A 28 34.94 22.88 -20.37
C LEU A 28 35.73 21.84 -19.58
N THR A 29 36.86 21.36 -20.11
CA THR A 29 37.75 20.43 -19.37
C THR A 29 38.46 21.10 -18.19
N LYS A 30 38.78 22.39 -18.32
CA LYS A 30 39.46 23.18 -17.27
C LYS A 30 38.49 23.73 -16.22
N LYS A 31 37.22 23.97 -16.56
CA LYS A 31 36.21 24.51 -15.65
C LYS A 31 36.14 23.75 -14.32
N HIS A 32 36.15 24.50 -13.21
CA HIS A 32 36.13 23.94 -11.86
C HIS A 32 34.70 23.72 -11.31
N SER A 33 33.67 24.34 -11.91
CA SER A 33 32.23 24.22 -11.58
C SER A 33 31.36 24.23 -12.84
N GLY A 34 30.06 23.87 -12.73
CA GLY A 34 29.09 23.90 -13.84
C GLY A 34 29.14 22.72 -14.82
N VAL A 35 30.07 21.77 -14.64
CA VAL A 35 30.20 20.55 -15.46
C VAL A 35 30.16 19.32 -14.54
N PRO A 36 29.18 18.40 -14.70
CA PRO A 36 29.12 17.17 -13.91
C PRO A 36 30.41 16.34 -14.06
N GLN A 37 30.87 15.70 -12.99
CA GLN A 37 32.14 14.97 -12.98
C GLN A 37 32.21 13.87 -14.04
N SER A 38 31.10 13.16 -14.28
CA SER A 38 30.99 12.13 -15.32
C SER A 38 31.20 12.72 -16.73
N ILE A 39 30.60 13.88 -17.01
CA ILE A 39 30.79 14.60 -18.27
C ILE A 39 32.23 15.12 -18.38
N LYS A 40 32.80 15.64 -17.28
CA LYS A 40 34.19 16.12 -17.27
C LYS A 40 35.19 15.00 -17.58
N MET A 41 34.93 13.78 -17.10
CA MET A 41 35.74 12.61 -17.44
C MET A 41 35.62 12.26 -18.93
N GLN A 42 34.39 12.24 -19.48
CA GLN A 42 34.17 12.06 -20.91
C GLN A 42 34.89 13.12 -21.75
N LEU A 43 34.81 14.41 -21.38
CA LEU A 43 35.47 15.50 -22.08
C LEU A 43 37.01 15.39 -22.04
N LYS A 44 37.58 14.93 -20.92
CA LYS A 44 39.02 14.66 -20.81
C LYS A 44 39.45 13.51 -21.73
N ASP A 45 38.72 12.40 -21.70
CA ASP A 45 39.00 11.26 -22.57
C ASP A 45 38.88 11.67 -24.04
N TYR A 46 37.85 12.46 -24.36
CA TYR A 46 37.64 13.02 -25.68
C TYR A 46 38.80 13.92 -26.13
N GLN A 47 39.26 14.83 -25.26
CA GLN A 47 40.41 15.69 -25.51
C GLN A 47 41.72 14.90 -25.70
N ASN A 48 41.94 13.85 -24.90
CA ASN A 48 43.12 12.99 -25.04
C ASN A 48 43.13 12.29 -26.41
N LEU A 49 41.98 11.79 -26.86
CA LEU A 49 41.85 11.17 -28.19
C LEU A 49 42.12 12.17 -29.32
N PHE A 50 41.70 13.43 -29.18
CA PHE A 50 42.04 14.50 -30.13
C PHE A 50 43.54 14.81 -30.15
N ASN A 51 44.21 14.84 -28.99
CA ASN A 51 45.65 15.09 -28.93
C ASN A 51 46.47 14.01 -29.64
N LEU A 52 45.95 12.79 -29.74
CA LEU A 52 46.57 11.69 -30.49
C LEU A 52 46.40 11.81 -32.02
N SER A 53 45.52 12.70 -32.50
CA SER A 53 45.13 12.83 -33.91
C SER A 53 45.93 13.87 -34.70
N TYR A 54 46.91 14.57 -34.11
CA TYR A 54 47.78 15.56 -34.78
C TYR A 54 47.06 16.62 -35.65
N GLY A 55 45.80 16.97 -35.34
CA GLY A 55 45.04 18.02 -36.04
C GLY A 55 44.14 17.51 -37.18
N ASP A 56 44.18 16.22 -37.47
CA ASP A 56 43.44 15.57 -38.56
C ASP A 56 41.97 15.26 -38.23
N GLY A 57 41.53 15.57 -37.01
CA GLY A 57 40.24 15.18 -36.45
C GLY A 57 40.29 13.81 -35.77
N LYS A 58 39.44 13.60 -34.75
CA LYS A 58 39.43 12.36 -33.98
C LYS A 58 38.78 11.23 -34.77
N GLU A 59 39.56 10.22 -35.14
CA GLU A 59 39.03 9.02 -35.77
C GLU A 59 38.05 8.27 -34.84
N THR A 60 36.87 7.97 -35.35
CA THR A 60 35.82 7.25 -34.60
C THR A 60 35.22 6.17 -35.49
N VAL A 61 35.30 4.93 -35.01
CA VAL A 61 34.68 3.78 -35.66
C VAL A 61 33.25 3.65 -35.14
N TYR A 62 32.30 3.55 -36.06
CA TYR A 62 30.88 3.32 -35.81
C TYR A 62 30.53 1.90 -36.23
N SER A 63 29.99 1.11 -35.30
CA SER A 63 29.64 -0.29 -35.52
C SER A 63 28.38 -0.70 -34.74
N PHE A 64 27.86 -1.90 -35.02
CA PHE A 64 26.74 -2.45 -34.25
C PHE A 64 27.22 -2.95 -32.87
N THR A 65 26.55 -2.55 -31.79
CA THR A 65 27.03 -2.77 -30.41
C THR A 65 26.37 -3.93 -29.65
N ASN A 66 25.30 -4.53 -30.17
CA ASN A 66 24.54 -5.55 -29.42
C ASN A 66 24.94 -6.99 -29.79
N LYS A 67 25.44 -7.75 -28.81
CA LYS A 67 25.58 -9.20 -28.84
C LYS A 67 24.46 -9.83 -27.99
N LYS A 68 23.64 -10.73 -28.55
CA LYS A 68 22.61 -11.50 -27.82
C LYS A 68 22.89 -12.98 -28.04
N ARG A 69 23.11 -13.76 -26.97
CA ARG A 69 23.29 -15.23 -27.02
C ARG A 69 24.35 -15.69 -28.06
N ASN A 70 25.54 -15.10 -28.04
CA ASN A 70 26.64 -15.36 -28.98
C ASN A 70 26.36 -15.03 -30.46
N GLN A 71 25.28 -14.30 -30.76
CA GLN A 71 25.00 -13.78 -32.11
C GLN A 71 25.11 -12.26 -32.15
N GLU A 72 25.73 -11.74 -33.20
CA GLU A 72 25.92 -10.31 -33.44
C GLU A 72 24.68 -9.71 -34.12
N LYS A 73 24.16 -8.61 -33.57
CA LYS A 73 23.11 -7.83 -34.23
C LYS A 73 23.72 -7.10 -35.42
N ARG A 74 23.24 -7.38 -36.63
CA ARG A 74 23.76 -6.87 -37.92
C ARG A 74 22.81 -5.90 -38.62
N PHE A 75 22.09 -5.10 -37.84
CA PHE A 75 21.12 -4.13 -38.32
C PHE A 75 20.81 -3.08 -37.23
N GLY A 76 20.26 -1.93 -37.64
CA GLY A 76 19.89 -0.84 -36.75
C GLY A 76 20.91 0.30 -36.74
N ARG A 77 20.90 1.12 -35.69
CA ARG A 77 21.84 2.23 -35.51
C ARG A 77 23.28 1.75 -35.32
N LEU A 78 24.22 2.48 -35.92
CA LEU A 78 25.64 2.35 -35.64
C LEU A 78 26.00 3.25 -34.45
N TYR A 79 26.81 2.71 -33.54
CA TYR A 79 27.26 3.44 -32.36
C TYR A 79 28.77 3.58 -32.38
N ALA A 80 29.25 4.71 -31.90
CA ALA A 80 30.68 4.96 -31.74
C ALA A 80 31.29 3.95 -30.76
N THR A 81 32.45 3.40 -31.12
CA THR A 81 33.21 2.44 -30.29
C THR A 81 34.14 3.11 -29.27
N SER A 82 34.33 4.43 -29.39
CA SER A 82 35.09 5.27 -28.45
C SER A 82 34.26 6.47 -28.02
N THR A 83 34.72 7.23 -27.02
CA THR A 83 34.08 8.46 -26.56
C THR A 83 33.82 9.38 -27.76
N SER A 84 32.55 9.68 -28.05
CA SER A 84 32.10 10.38 -29.27
C SER A 84 31.15 11.52 -28.91
N LEU A 85 31.07 12.55 -29.77
CA LEU A 85 29.96 13.51 -29.70
C LEU A 85 28.60 12.81 -29.67
N GLN A 86 28.42 11.67 -30.36
CA GLN A 86 27.17 10.88 -30.39
C GLN A 86 26.68 10.51 -28.98
N GLY A 87 27.60 10.24 -28.03
CA GLY A 87 27.28 9.83 -26.67
C GLY A 87 27.16 10.97 -25.67
N LEU A 88 27.47 12.22 -26.06
CA LEU A 88 27.42 13.37 -25.18
C LEU A 88 26.00 13.93 -25.02
N LYS A 89 25.72 14.45 -23.81
CA LYS A 89 24.48 15.18 -23.53
C LYS A 89 24.33 16.36 -24.51
N LYS A 90 23.07 16.63 -24.89
CA LYS A 90 22.70 17.61 -25.92
C LYS A 90 23.43 18.95 -25.76
N ASP A 91 23.42 19.55 -24.57
CA ASP A 91 24.00 20.89 -24.36
C ASP A 91 25.51 20.92 -24.59
N PHE A 92 26.23 19.90 -24.11
CA PHE A 92 27.68 19.77 -24.33
C PHE A 92 28.01 19.43 -25.78
N ARG A 93 27.22 18.55 -26.40
CA ARG A 93 27.36 18.22 -27.83
C ARG A 93 27.15 19.45 -28.69
N SER A 94 26.07 20.20 -28.46
CA SER A 94 25.77 21.45 -29.17
C SER A 94 26.86 22.50 -28.94
N ALA A 95 27.38 22.60 -27.71
CA ALA A 95 28.46 23.54 -27.40
C ALA A 95 29.75 23.24 -28.18
N LEU A 96 30.12 21.95 -28.25
CA LEU A 96 31.29 21.49 -28.98
C LEU A 96 31.10 21.52 -30.50
N ALA A 97 29.88 21.36 -31.00
CA ALA A 97 29.58 21.41 -32.43
C ALA A 97 29.44 22.84 -32.97
N ALA A 98 29.06 23.80 -32.12
CA ALA A 98 28.76 25.17 -32.51
C ALA A 98 29.93 25.84 -33.24
N GLY A 99 29.63 26.40 -34.42
CA GLY A 99 30.58 27.11 -35.28
C GLY A 99 31.50 26.21 -36.11
N VAL A 100 31.56 24.90 -35.83
CA VAL A 100 32.45 23.94 -36.50
C VAL A 100 31.68 22.92 -37.33
N LEU A 101 30.50 22.52 -36.88
CA LEU A 101 29.66 21.52 -37.53
C LEU A 101 28.31 22.11 -37.96
N GLN A 102 27.66 21.46 -38.94
CA GLN A 102 26.27 21.66 -39.33
C GLN A 102 25.48 20.36 -39.09
N ASP A 103 24.36 20.44 -38.38
CA ASP A 103 23.54 19.27 -37.98
C ASP A 103 22.42 19.05 -39.00
N ASN A 104 22.48 17.95 -39.76
CA ASN A 104 21.52 17.66 -40.82
C ASN A 104 20.67 16.45 -40.43
N ASP A 105 19.39 16.68 -40.17
CA ASP A 105 18.44 15.71 -39.64
C ASP A 105 17.42 15.29 -40.71
N MET A 106 16.98 14.03 -40.64
CA MET A 106 15.80 13.55 -41.35
C MET A 106 14.53 14.22 -40.79
N VAL A 107 13.72 14.79 -41.68
CA VAL A 107 12.46 15.43 -41.32
C VAL A 107 11.39 14.35 -41.08
N ALA A 108 10.85 14.35 -39.86
CA ALA A 108 9.79 13.42 -39.44
C ALA A 108 10.11 11.94 -39.74
N ALA A 109 11.37 11.52 -39.50
CA ALA A 109 11.91 10.22 -39.87
C ALA A 109 10.97 9.03 -39.61
N ALA A 110 10.47 8.88 -38.38
CA ALA A 110 9.60 7.76 -38.03
C ALA A 110 8.27 7.76 -38.80
N PRO A 111 7.44 8.84 -38.77
CA PRO A 111 6.24 8.93 -39.61
C PRO A 111 6.48 8.67 -41.10
N SER A 112 7.53 9.26 -41.69
CA SER A 112 7.87 9.11 -43.11
C SER A 112 8.23 7.66 -43.48
N ILE A 113 9.05 7.02 -42.64
CA ILE A 113 9.44 5.62 -42.81
C ILE A 113 8.22 4.70 -42.67
N PHE A 114 7.39 4.90 -41.65
CA PHE A 114 6.21 4.04 -41.45
C PHE A 114 5.15 4.23 -42.54
N LYS A 115 4.98 5.43 -43.11
CA LYS A 115 4.13 5.64 -44.28
C LYS A 115 4.56 4.77 -45.45
N THR A 116 5.86 4.74 -45.74
CA THR A 116 6.44 3.89 -46.80
C THR A 116 6.33 2.39 -46.46
N ILE A 117 6.55 2.00 -45.21
CA ILE A 117 6.39 0.59 -44.80
C ILE A 117 4.93 0.14 -44.97
N LEU A 118 3.96 0.95 -44.56
CA LEU A 118 2.55 0.62 -44.71
C LEU A 118 2.16 0.47 -46.19
N SER A 119 2.62 1.37 -47.07
CA SER A 119 2.28 1.30 -48.50
C SER A 119 2.78 0.01 -49.15
N VAL A 120 3.93 -0.51 -48.72
CA VAL A 120 4.48 -1.79 -49.19
C VAL A 120 3.56 -2.98 -48.85
N TYR A 121 2.82 -2.91 -47.76
CA TYR A 121 1.82 -3.91 -47.37
C TYR A 121 0.40 -3.57 -47.88
N ASN A 122 0.27 -2.62 -48.81
CA ASN A 122 -0.99 -2.07 -49.31
C ASN A 122 -1.88 -1.49 -48.19
N LEU A 123 -1.25 -0.89 -47.17
CA LEU A 123 -1.92 -0.23 -46.05
C LEU A 123 -1.70 1.29 -46.12
N ASN A 124 -2.65 2.04 -45.56
CA ASN A 124 -2.56 3.50 -45.46
C ASN A 124 -2.97 3.96 -44.05
N SER A 125 -2.67 5.22 -43.74
CA SER A 125 -3.02 5.83 -42.46
C SER A 125 -3.23 7.33 -42.63
N LYS A 126 -4.50 7.77 -42.51
CA LYS A 126 -4.87 9.18 -42.54
C LYS A 126 -4.12 10.02 -41.51
N ALA A 127 -3.83 9.44 -40.35
CA ALA A 127 -3.10 10.13 -39.30
C ALA A 127 -1.62 10.34 -39.62
N LEU A 128 -0.99 9.41 -40.34
CA LEU A 128 0.37 9.61 -40.85
C LEU A 128 0.38 10.64 -41.98
N ASP A 129 -0.61 10.58 -42.88
CA ASP A 129 -0.73 11.54 -43.98
C ASP A 129 -0.88 12.96 -43.46
N LEU A 130 -1.83 13.20 -42.55
CA LEU A 130 -2.03 14.51 -41.94
C LEU A 130 -0.80 14.99 -41.17
N TYR A 131 -0.13 14.12 -40.40
CA TYR A 131 1.07 14.49 -39.65
C TYR A 131 2.21 14.93 -40.58
N LEU A 132 2.35 14.29 -41.74
CA LEU A 132 3.40 14.60 -42.72
C LEU A 132 3.06 15.82 -43.57
N GLU A 133 1.78 16.07 -43.86
CA GLU A 133 1.30 17.26 -44.56
C GLU A 133 1.37 18.50 -43.67
N ASN A 134 0.85 18.40 -42.45
CA ASN A 134 0.78 19.49 -41.50
C ASN A 134 0.81 18.98 -40.04
N ARG A 135 2.02 18.91 -39.48
CA ARG A 135 2.23 18.45 -38.11
C ARG A 135 1.42 19.23 -37.07
N ASP A 136 1.36 20.55 -37.18
CA ASP A 136 0.71 21.37 -36.13
C ASP A 136 -0.81 21.18 -36.15
N GLU A 137 -1.39 21.02 -37.34
CA GLU A 137 -2.78 20.62 -37.51
C GLU A 137 -3.03 19.22 -36.97
N ALA A 138 -2.16 18.25 -37.24
CA ALA A 138 -2.28 16.89 -36.71
C ALA A 138 -2.25 16.86 -35.17
N LEU A 139 -1.29 17.58 -34.55
CA LEU A 139 -1.18 17.67 -33.09
C LEU A 139 -2.43 18.31 -32.48
N SER A 140 -2.91 19.40 -33.08
CA SER A 140 -4.14 20.08 -32.67
C SER A 140 -5.38 19.18 -32.79
N LYS A 141 -5.61 18.59 -33.97
CA LYS A 141 -6.74 17.68 -34.26
C LYS A 141 -6.78 16.50 -33.29
N TYR A 142 -5.60 15.92 -32.99
CA TYR A 142 -5.49 14.74 -32.15
C TYR A 142 -5.29 15.04 -30.66
N LYS A 143 -5.32 16.32 -30.27
CA LYS A 143 -5.16 16.78 -28.87
C LYS A 143 -3.84 16.29 -28.25
N LEU A 144 -2.77 16.29 -29.03
CA LEU A 144 -1.42 15.94 -28.60
C LEU A 144 -0.66 17.23 -28.24
N LYS A 145 0.15 17.20 -27.18
CA LYS A 145 0.88 18.38 -26.69
C LYS A 145 2.14 18.62 -27.50
N GLU A 146 2.86 17.55 -27.82
CA GLU A 146 4.13 17.62 -28.52
C GLU A 146 4.34 16.43 -29.46
N LYS A 147 5.36 16.54 -30.32
CA LYS A 147 5.73 15.48 -31.28
C LYS A 147 6.02 14.12 -30.61
N SER A 148 6.50 14.12 -29.36
CA SER A 148 6.84 12.91 -28.62
C SER A 148 5.58 12.06 -28.36
N ASP A 149 4.43 12.70 -28.16
CA ASP A 149 3.14 12.03 -27.97
C ASP A 149 2.76 11.23 -29.22
N PHE A 150 2.91 11.81 -30.41
CA PHE A 150 2.61 11.13 -31.67
C PHE A 150 3.56 9.94 -31.90
N LEU A 151 4.85 10.12 -31.62
CA LEU A 151 5.84 9.03 -31.68
C LEU A 151 5.55 7.91 -30.68
N SER A 152 5.01 8.25 -29.49
CA SER A 152 4.62 7.26 -28.49
C SER A 152 3.51 6.34 -29.01
N VAL A 153 2.58 6.86 -29.83
CA VAL A 153 1.54 6.05 -30.48
C VAL A 153 2.14 5.10 -31.51
N ILE A 154 3.16 5.53 -32.26
CA ILE A 154 3.82 4.67 -33.25
C ILE A 154 4.60 3.52 -32.59
N PHE A 155 5.29 3.78 -31.48
CA PHE A 155 6.24 2.82 -30.90
C PHE A 155 5.71 2.04 -29.68
N SER A 156 4.59 2.46 -29.08
CA SER A 156 3.97 1.71 -27.99
C SER A 156 3.00 0.64 -28.50
N GLU A 157 3.23 -0.62 -28.09
CA GLU A 157 2.25 -1.69 -28.32
C GLU A 157 0.91 -1.40 -27.63
N TYR A 158 0.94 -0.69 -26.49
CA TYR A 158 -0.23 -0.29 -25.72
C TYR A 158 -0.30 1.24 -25.68
N PRO A 159 -1.08 1.87 -26.55
CA PRO A 159 -1.14 3.32 -26.62
C PRO A 159 -1.96 3.89 -25.44
N PRO A 160 -1.84 5.21 -25.16
CA PRO A 160 -2.64 5.87 -24.13
C PRO A 160 -4.16 5.66 -24.30
N ARG A 161 -4.91 5.69 -23.19
CA ARG A 161 -6.39 5.63 -23.23
C ARG A 161 -6.96 6.94 -23.79
N GLY A 162 -8.08 6.86 -24.52
CA GLY A 162 -8.78 8.04 -25.03
C GLY A 162 -8.17 8.67 -26.29
N LEU A 163 -7.38 7.93 -27.07
CA LEU A 163 -6.87 8.41 -28.36
C LEU A 163 -8.00 8.77 -29.33
N HIS A 164 -7.74 9.77 -30.17
CA HIS A 164 -8.59 10.12 -31.30
C HIS A 164 -8.83 8.89 -32.22
N PRO A 165 -10.03 8.69 -32.79
CA PRO A 165 -10.35 7.52 -33.60
C PRO A 165 -9.37 7.24 -34.75
N GLU A 166 -8.90 8.27 -35.47
CA GLU A 166 -7.92 8.11 -36.56
C GLU A 166 -6.53 7.65 -36.05
N LEU A 167 -6.12 8.05 -34.83
CA LEU A 167 -4.88 7.54 -34.21
C LEU A 167 -5.05 6.08 -33.77
N MET A 168 -6.24 5.72 -33.27
CA MET A 168 -6.57 4.34 -32.94
C MET A 168 -6.60 3.45 -34.19
N GLU A 169 -7.11 3.96 -35.31
CA GLU A 169 -7.08 3.29 -36.61
C GLU A 169 -5.64 3.07 -37.09
N MET A 170 -4.81 4.12 -37.08
CA MET A 170 -3.38 4.01 -37.38
C MET A 170 -2.69 2.96 -36.51
N HIS A 171 -2.94 2.98 -35.20
CA HIS A 171 -2.34 2.02 -34.26
C HIS A 171 -2.74 0.58 -34.58
N LYS A 172 -4.03 0.33 -34.83
CA LYS A 172 -4.53 -0.99 -35.27
C LYS A 172 -3.88 -1.42 -36.57
N THR A 173 -3.76 -0.53 -37.55
CA THR A 173 -3.09 -0.81 -38.83
C THR A 173 -1.63 -1.22 -38.60
N LEU A 174 -0.90 -0.50 -37.74
CA LEU A 174 0.49 -0.82 -37.41
C LEU A 174 0.64 -2.15 -36.66
N TYR A 175 -0.13 -2.39 -35.60
CA TYR A 175 0.13 -3.48 -34.65
C TYR A 175 -0.71 -4.75 -34.86
N ASN A 176 -1.86 -4.64 -35.50
CA ASN A 176 -2.75 -5.77 -35.74
C ASN A 176 -2.69 -6.25 -37.19
N VAL A 177 -2.35 -5.38 -38.15
CA VAL A 177 -2.34 -5.72 -39.58
C VAL A 177 -0.92 -5.77 -40.16
N ALA A 178 -0.11 -4.72 -39.97
CA ALA A 178 1.25 -4.66 -40.52
C ALA A 178 2.22 -5.53 -39.72
N TYR A 179 2.19 -5.45 -38.39
CA TYR A 179 3.11 -6.20 -37.51
C TYR A 179 3.19 -7.70 -37.80
N PRO A 180 2.09 -8.48 -37.94
CA PRO A 180 2.18 -9.91 -38.23
C PRO A 180 2.95 -10.21 -39.51
N GLN A 181 2.77 -9.38 -40.55
CA GLN A 181 3.47 -9.52 -41.84
C GLN A 181 4.93 -9.10 -41.72
N ILE A 182 5.23 -8.02 -41.01
CA ILE A 182 6.59 -7.56 -40.71
C ILE A 182 7.36 -8.63 -39.92
N ALA A 183 6.73 -9.20 -38.89
CA ALA A 183 7.34 -10.22 -38.03
C ALA A 183 7.63 -11.51 -38.81
N ALA A 184 6.73 -11.91 -39.73
CA ALA A 184 6.93 -13.06 -40.61
C ALA A 184 8.06 -12.83 -41.63
N ASN A 185 8.14 -11.62 -42.21
CA ASN A 185 9.16 -11.29 -43.20
C ASN A 185 10.55 -11.09 -42.56
N TYR A 186 10.61 -10.63 -41.30
CA TYR A 186 11.86 -10.27 -40.61
C TYR A 186 12.05 -10.99 -39.27
N PRO A 187 12.14 -12.33 -39.26
CA PRO A 187 12.26 -13.11 -38.02
C PRO A 187 13.52 -12.76 -37.22
N VAL A 188 14.59 -12.33 -37.90
CA VAL A 188 15.83 -11.87 -37.24
C VAL A 188 15.57 -10.60 -36.41
N ILE A 189 14.72 -9.67 -36.88
CA ILE A 189 14.36 -8.49 -36.08
C ILE A 189 13.61 -8.91 -34.82
N VAL A 190 12.66 -9.85 -34.95
CA VAL A 190 11.88 -10.39 -33.84
C VAL A 190 12.80 -11.02 -32.78
N GLN A 191 13.78 -11.82 -33.21
CA GLN A 191 14.76 -12.48 -32.33
C GLN A 191 15.58 -11.49 -31.47
N PHE A 192 16.00 -10.37 -32.06
CA PHE A 192 16.78 -9.32 -31.38
C PHE A 192 15.92 -8.28 -30.66
N SER A 193 14.60 -8.42 -30.68
CA SER A 193 13.68 -7.54 -29.95
C SER A 193 13.56 -7.94 -28.48
N LYS A 194 13.10 -7.00 -27.64
CA LYS A 194 12.85 -7.23 -26.22
C LYS A 194 11.61 -8.12 -26.04
N GLU A 195 11.60 -8.92 -24.99
CA GLU A 195 10.46 -9.72 -24.56
C GLU A 195 9.74 -8.98 -23.41
N ARG A 196 8.40 -9.01 -23.38
CA ARG A 196 7.62 -8.43 -22.27
C ARG A 196 7.38 -9.42 -21.13
N SER A 197 7.37 -10.70 -21.46
CA SER A 197 7.33 -11.83 -20.54
C SER A 197 8.05 -12.99 -21.23
N ALA A 198 8.38 -14.04 -20.48
CA ALA A 198 9.03 -15.21 -21.04
C ALA A 198 8.32 -15.69 -22.31
N SER A 199 9.06 -15.75 -23.42
CA SER A 199 8.59 -16.20 -24.74
C SER A 199 7.56 -15.30 -25.44
N VAL A 200 7.30 -14.08 -24.93
CA VAL A 200 6.38 -13.13 -25.58
C VAL A 200 7.14 -11.87 -26.00
N VAL A 201 7.28 -11.69 -27.31
CA VAL A 201 7.98 -10.55 -27.90
C VAL A 201 7.17 -9.26 -27.70
N ASN A 202 7.87 -8.18 -27.32
CA ASN A 202 7.30 -6.84 -27.30
C ASN A 202 7.21 -6.30 -28.73
N LYS A 203 5.99 -6.09 -29.24
CA LYS A 203 5.79 -5.65 -30.63
C LYS A 203 6.35 -4.25 -30.87
N GLY A 204 6.28 -3.37 -29.88
CA GLY A 204 6.87 -2.03 -29.95
C GLY A 204 8.38 -2.06 -30.14
N SER A 205 9.06 -3.01 -29.48
CA SER A 205 10.49 -3.25 -29.69
C SER A 205 10.81 -3.73 -31.11
N VAL A 206 9.92 -4.51 -31.74
CA VAL A 206 10.08 -4.94 -33.14
C VAL A 206 9.96 -3.72 -34.06
N MET A 207 8.90 -2.92 -33.89
CA MET A 207 8.68 -1.70 -34.70
C MET A 207 9.83 -0.71 -34.57
N ALA A 208 10.35 -0.50 -33.35
CA ALA A 208 11.53 0.35 -33.13
C ALA A 208 12.78 -0.19 -33.85
N ASN A 209 13.00 -1.50 -33.83
CA ASN A 209 14.13 -2.12 -34.52
C ASN A 209 14.01 -2.05 -36.05
N VAL A 210 12.79 -2.18 -36.60
CA VAL A 210 12.52 -1.98 -38.04
C VAL A 210 12.84 -0.55 -38.44
N PHE A 211 12.31 0.42 -37.69
CA PHE A 211 12.58 1.85 -37.91
C PHE A 211 14.09 2.13 -37.89
N GLN A 212 14.81 1.69 -36.85
CA GLN A 212 16.26 1.90 -36.74
C GLN A 212 17.05 1.25 -37.87
N ALA A 213 16.60 0.10 -38.40
CA ALA A 213 17.25 -0.56 -39.52
C ALA A 213 17.12 0.27 -40.80
N VAL A 214 15.94 0.82 -41.06
CA VAL A 214 15.69 1.68 -42.22
C VAL A 214 16.39 3.04 -42.07
N GLU A 215 16.26 3.67 -40.90
CA GLU A 215 16.91 4.95 -40.55
C GLU A 215 18.41 4.89 -40.82
N SER A 216 19.09 3.85 -40.32
CA SER A 216 20.52 3.67 -40.53
C SER A 216 20.90 3.61 -42.01
N VAL A 217 20.06 3.02 -42.86
CA VAL A 217 20.35 2.85 -44.29
C VAL A 217 20.26 4.16 -45.04
N ILE A 218 19.19 4.92 -44.78
CA ILE A 218 19.01 6.26 -45.33
C ILE A 218 20.18 7.15 -44.91
N LEU A 219 20.61 7.06 -43.64
CA LEU A 219 21.75 7.80 -43.13
C LEU A 219 23.07 7.42 -43.82
N MET A 220 23.29 6.14 -44.10
CA MET A 220 24.53 5.71 -44.78
C MET A 220 24.60 6.14 -46.24
N GLU A 221 23.47 6.15 -46.96
CA GLU A 221 23.41 6.74 -48.31
C GLU A 221 23.70 8.25 -48.27
N ALA A 222 23.24 8.95 -47.22
CA ALA A 222 23.58 10.35 -47.02
C ALA A 222 25.08 10.57 -46.76
N VAL A 223 25.69 9.74 -45.91
CA VAL A 223 27.15 9.76 -45.68
C VAL A 223 27.91 9.55 -46.99
N GLU A 224 27.53 8.56 -47.79
CA GLU A 224 28.17 8.29 -49.09
C GLU A 224 27.97 9.45 -50.09
N PHE A 225 26.77 10.05 -50.12
CA PHE A 225 26.45 11.21 -50.94
C PHE A 225 27.37 12.40 -50.65
N PHE A 226 27.60 12.72 -49.37
CA PHE A 226 28.48 13.81 -48.96
C PHE A 226 29.95 13.49 -49.23
N CYS A 227 30.40 12.28 -48.90
CA CYS A 227 31.77 11.82 -49.19
C CYS A 227 32.12 11.94 -50.68
N LYS A 228 31.22 11.53 -51.59
CA LYS A 228 31.42 11.64 -53.05
C LYS A 228 31.53 13.08 -53.54
N ARG A 229 31.02 14.05 -52.78
CA ARG A 229 31.08 15.49 -53.09
C ARG A 229 32.21 16.22 -52.34
N GLY A 230 33.04 15.48 -51.60
CA GLY A 230 34.12 16.06 -50.80
C GLY A 230 33.60 16.94 -49.66
N ILE A 231 32.42 16.63 -49.11
CA ILE A 231 31.87 17.26 -47.90
C ILE A 231 32.06 16.24 -46.78
N ALA A 232 32.75 16.62 -45.71
CA ALA A 232 33.21 15.67 -44.69
C ALA A 232 32.11 15.37 -43.64
N PRO A 233 31.58 14.13 -43.58
CA PRO A 233 30.72 13.71 -42.50
C PRO A 233 31.56 13.47 -41.24
N SER A 234 31.12 14.04 -40.12
CA SER A 234 31.90 14.07 -38.89
C SER A 234 31.34 13.14 -37.81
N VAL A 235 30.04 13.26 -37.49
CA VAL A 235 29.41 12.51 -36.39
C VAL A 235 28.07 11.94 -36.85
N LEU A 236 27.83 10.65 -36.56
CA LEU A 236 26.50 10.06 -36.73
C LEU A 236 25.65 10.35 -35.50
N CYS A 237 24.50 11.00 -35.67
CA CYS A 237 23.58 11.36 -34.59
C CYS A 237 22.17 10.80 -34.86
N PHE A 238 22.02 9.47 -34.77
CA PHE A 238 20.74 8.78 -34.93
C PHE A 238 20.02 9.07 -36.26
N ASP A 239 19.01 9.96 -36.27
CA ASP A 239 18.26 10.39 -37.43
C ASP A 239 18.96 11.51 -38.22
N GLY A 240 20.19 11.87 -37.85
CA GLY A 240 20.97 12.89 -38.53
C GLY A 240 22.47 12.61 -38.62
N VAL A 241 23.14 13.42 -39.42
CA VAL A 241 24.60 13.44 -39.58
C VAL A 241 25.10 14.88 -39.39
N MET A 242 26.09 15.05 -38.53
CA MET A 242 26.81 16.31 -38.41
C MET A 242 27.94 16.34 -39.43
N LEU A 243 27.95 17.37 -40.26
CA LEU A 243 28.97 17.62 -41.28
C LEU A 243 29.94 18.68 -40.76
N VAL A 244 31.19 18.63 -41.18
CA VAL A 244 32.08 19.79 -41.04
C VAL A 244 31.45 20.94 -41.81
N LYS A 245 31.38 22.12 -41.18
CA LYS A 245 30.71 23.29 -41.75
C LYS A 245 31.24 23.59 -43.16
N ASP A 246 30.33 23.63 -44.12
CA ASP A 246 30.62 23.79 -45.54
C ASP A 246 29.48 24.58 -46.20
N GLU A 247 29.81 25.70 -46.84
CA GLU A 247 28.82 26.61 -47.45
C GLU A 247 28.00 25.96 -48.57
N ARG A 248 28.48 24.84 -49.14
CA ARG A 248 27.76 24.07 -50.15
C ARG A 248 26.54 23.32 -49.56
N VAL A 249 26.51 23.10 -48.24
CA VAL A 249 25.38 22.46 -47.56
C VAL A 249 24.28 23.50 -47.36
N ASN A 250 23.36 23.55 -48.32
CA ASN A 250 22.22 24.44 -48.35
C ASN A 250 20.94 23.68 -48.74
N GLU A 251 19.79 24.36 -48.75
CA GLU A 251 18.48 23.75 -49.07
C GLU A 251 18.48 23.02 -50.42
N GLN A 252 19.17 23.54 -51.43
CA GLN A 252 19.27 22.89 -52.74
C GLN A 252 20.02 21.56 -52.67
N LEU A 253 21.16 21.51 -51.97
CA LEU A 253 21.92 20.27 -51.80
C LEU A 253 21.14 19.25 -50.95
N LEU A 254 20.40 19.72 -49.94
CA LEU A 254 19.54 18.85 -49.13
C LEU A 254 18.36 18.27 -49.94
N GLU A 255 17.85 19.00 -50.93
CA GLU A 255 16.89 18.47 -51.89
C GLU A 255 17.53 17.43 -52.83
N GLU A 256 18.75 17.66 -53.31
CA GLU A 256 19.50 16.63 -54.07
C GLU A 256 19.75 15.37 -53.23
N LEU A 257 20.08 15.54 -51.96
CA LEU A 257 20.24 14.44 -51.01
C LEU A 257 18.92 13.68 -50.82
N HIS A 258 17.81 14.41 -50.69
CA HIS A 258 16.48 13.81 -50.61
C HIS A 258 16.19 12.94 -51.85
N GLN A 259 16.34 13.49 -53.06
CA GLN A 259 16.13 12.73 -54.30
C GLN A 259 17.06 11.51 -54.40
N HIS A 260 18.33 11.67 -54.02
CA HIS A 260 19.29 10.57 -54.00
C HIS A 260 18.89 9.46 -53.03
N THR A 261 18.56 9.81 -51.78
CA THR A 261 18.18 8.83 -50.76
C THR A 261 16.87 8.12 -51.09
N VAL A 262 15.90 8.81 -51.70
CA VAL A 262 14.67 8.18 -52.24
C VAL A 262 15.01 7.17 -53.33
N GLN A 263 15.87 7.54 -54.29
CA GLN A 263 16.29 6.65 -55.37
C GLN A 263 17.05 5.41 -54.85
N GLN A 264 17.94 5.59 -53.87
CA GLN A 264 18.78 4.51 -53.34
C GLN A 264 18.09 3.64 -52.28
N THR A 265 17.07 4.13 -51.59
CA THR A 265 16.43 3.37 -50.49
C THR A 265 14.96 3.04 -50.74
N GLY A 266 14.27 3.85 -51.54
CA GLY A 266 12.83 3.78 -51.76
C GLY A 266 12.01 4.43 -50.63
N PHE A 267 12.64 5.09 -49.65
CA PHE A 267 11.98 5.77 -48.56
C PHE A 267 11.94 7.28 -48.79
N ASP A 268 10.73 7.83 -48.82
CA ASP A 268 10.45 9.26 -48.96
C ASP A 268 10.68 9.99 -47.63
N VAL A 269 11.94 10.38 -47.36
CA VAL A 269 12.34 11.11 -46.16
C VAL A 269 13.12 12.36 -46.57
N LYS A 270 12.60 13.53 -46.21
CA LYS A 270 13.24 14.82 -46.47
C LYS A 270 14.36 15.09 -45.46
N TRP A 271 15.24 16.03 -45.79
CA TRP A 271 16.37 16.46 -44.95
C TRP A 271 16.29 17.94 -44.65
N ALA A 272 16.70 18.34 -43.45
CA ALA A 272 16.78 19.74 -43.06
C ALA A 272 18.00 19.98 -42.16
N GLU A 273 18.64 21.13 -42.33
CA GLU A 273 19.64 21.62 -41.37
C GLU A 273 18.91 22.12 -40.11
N LYS A 274 19.42 21.71 -38.96
CA LYS A 274 18.90 22.10 -37.66
C LYS A 274 19.87 23.07 -37.00
N PRO A 275 19.40 24.27 -36.60
CA PRO A 275 20.26 25.24 -35.95
C PRO A 275 20.92 24.68 -34.68
N ILE A 276 22.24 24.73 -34.62
CA ILE A 276 23.01 24.41 -33.42
C ILE A 276 22.96 25.62 -32.48
N VAL A 277 22.01 25.62 -31.55
CA VAL A 277 21.86 26.69 -30.54
C VAL A 277 22.84 26.45 -29.39
N HIS A 278 23.72 27.42 -29.14
CA HIS A 278 24.65 27.43 -28.01
C HIS A 278 24.18 28.39 -26.90
N ASN A 279 23.65 27.87 -25.79
CA ASN A 279 23.41 28.68 -24.57
C ASN A 279 24.62 28.61 -23.63
N HIS A 280 25.47 29.66 -23.64
CA HIS A 280 26.62 29.75 -22.72
C HIS A 280 26.21 29.81 -21.23
N VAL A 281 25.00 30.30 -20.95
CA VAL A 281 24.47 30.53 -19.59
C VAL A 281 24.28 29.22 -18.81
N THR A 282 23.76 28.17 -19.46
CA THR A 282 23.47 26.87 -18.82
C THR A 282 24.72 26.11 -18.38
N LEU A 283 25.91 26.52 -18.83
CA LEU A 283 27.21 25.89 -18.53
C LEU A 283 27.96 26.59 -17.37
N GLN A 284 27.35 27.55 -16.67
CA GLN A 284 27.98 28.35 -15.61
C GLN A 284 27.25 28.35 -14.26
N GLU A 285 26.03 27.83 -14.16
CA GLU A 285 25.31 27.80 -12.87
C GLU A 285 25.98 26.82 -11.90
N LYS A 286 26.38 27.32 -10.72
CA LYS A 286 26.69 26.46 -9.58
C LYS A 286 25.39 25.81 -9.13
N ASP A 287 25.43 24.49 -8.89
CA ASP A 287 24.25 23.79 -8.35
C ASP A 287 23.84 24.34 -6.97
N PHE A 288 24.81 24.84 -6.19
CA PHE A 288 24.61 25.37 -4.82
C PHE A 288 25.56 26.54 -4.51
N PRO A 289 25.14 27.51 -3.66
CA PRO A 289 26.04 28.52 -3.10
C PRO A 289 27.10 27.88 -2.19
N ASP A 290 28.25 28.52 -1.97
CA ASP A 290 29.29 27.91 -1.13
C ASP A 290 28.94 27.96 0.37
N HIS A 291 28.14 28.94 0.79
CA HIS A 291 27.63 29.11 2.15
C HIS A 291 26.13 28.87 2.22
N CYS A 292 25.65 28.30 3.33
CA CYS A 292 24.23 28.09 3.63
C CYS A 292 23.98 28.45 5.09
N ASP A 293 23.32 29.59 5.33
CA ASP A 293 23.01 30.10 6.67
C ASP A 293 21.90 29.29 7.37
N ASP A 294 20.89 28.84 6.62
CA ASP A 294 19.75 28.08 7.13
C ASP A 294 19.48 26.84 6.27
N PRO A 295 20.07 25.69 6.66
CA PRO A 295 19.86 24.42 5.99
C PRO A 295 18.39 23.99 5.89
N LYS A 296 17.56 24.33 6.89
CA LYS A 296 16.16 23.91 6.94
C LYS A 296 15.31 24.72 5.98
N ALA A 297 15.46 26.05 5.99
CA ALA A 297 14.77 26.92 5.05
C ALA A 297 15.19 26.61 3.61
N PHE A 298 16.47 26.35 3.38
CA PHE A 298 17.00 25.95 2.07
C PHE A 298 16.31 24.68 1.54
N VAL A 299 16.21 23.64 2.37
CA VAL A 299 15.53 22.38 2.00
C VAL A 299 14.03 22.59 1.79
N ALA A 300 13.37 23.40 2.62
CA ALA A 300 11.96 23.69 2.46
C ALA A 300 11.64 24.33 1.10
N GLU A 301 12.48 25.27 0.63
CA GLU A 301 12.32 25.89 -0.68
C GLU A 301 12.53 24.88 -1.83
N VAL A 302 13.53 24.00 -1.70
CA VAL A 302 13.79 22.93 -2.68
C VAL A 302 12.58 22.01 -2.80
N LEU A 303 12.05 21.55 -1.66
CA LEU A 303 10.91 20.64 -1.61
C LEU A 303 9.58 21.30 -2.01
N GLN A 304 9.48 22.63 -1.96
CA GLN A 304 8.33 23.37 -2.49
C GLN A 304 8.33 23.34 -4.03
N LYS A 305 9.51 23.36 -4.66
CA LYS A 305 9.68 23.31 -6.12
C LYS A 305 9.57 21.88 -6.66
N GLU A 306 10.22 20.93 -6.00
CA GLU A 306 10.17 19.50 -6.33
C GLU A 306 9.81 18.70 -5.06
N PRO A 307 8.53 18.34 -4.88
CA PRO A 307 8.07 17.62 -3.70
C PRO A 307 8.56 16.17 -3.62
N SER A 308 8.99 15.61 -4.77
CA SER A 308 9.43 14.22 -4.89
C SER A 308 10.90 14.06 -4.54
N TYR A 309 11.32 12.88 -4.07
CA TYR A 309 12.73 12.62 -3.84
C TYR A 309 13.52 12.51 -5.15
N ASP A 310 14.42 13.47 -5.37
CA ASP A 310 15.44 13.42 -6.40
C ASP A 310 16.77 12.90 -5.83
N GLN A 311 17.09 11.65 -6.14
CA GLN A 311 18.37 11.03 -5.79
C GLN A 311 19.56 11.72 -6.48
N GLY A 312 19.37 12.26 -7.69
CA GLY A 312 20.38 13.04 -8.40
C GLY A 312 20.72 14.33 -7.67
N TRP A 313 19.72 15.01 -7.12
CA TRP A 313 19.91 16.20 -6.29
C TRP A 313 20.70 15.89 -5.02
N ALA A 314 20.35 14.82 -4.29
CA ALA A 314 21.09 14.37 -3.11
C ALA A 314 22.57 14.07 -3.42
N TRP A 315 22.86 13.45 -4.56
CA TRP A 315 24.23 13.26 -5.04
C TRP A 315 24.97 14.57 -5.30
N LYS A 316 24.30 15.57 -5.89
CA LYS A 316 24.91 16.88 -6.11
C LYS A 316 25.29 17.54 -4.78
N VAL A 317 24.42 17.51 -3.77
CA VAL A 317 24.72 18.04 -2.42
C VAL A 317 25.89 17.28 -1.80
N TYR A 318 25.87 15.95 -1.86
CA TYR A 318 26.96 15.13 -1.34
C TYR A 318 28.32 15.45 -1.98
N TYR A 319 28.35 15.64 -3.30
CA TYR A 319 29.58 16.07 -3.98
C TYR A 319 29.96 17.51 -3.66
N HIS A 320 29.00 18.39 -3.41
CA HIS A 320 29.24 19.77 -2.98
C HIS A 320 29.93 19.80 -1.61
N ILE A 321 29.43 19.04 -0.63
CA ILE A 321 30.06 18.88 0.71
C ILE A 321 31.55 18.52 0.59
N ARG A 322 31.90 17.61 -0.31
CA ARG A 322 33.30 17.15 -0.48
C ARG A 322 34.23 18.19 -1.12
N ARG A 323 33.68 19.25 -1.74
CA ARG A 323 34.43 20.33 -2.37
C ARG A 323 34.65 21.52 -1.44
N LEU A 324 33.81 21.68 -0.42
CA LEU A 324 33.91 22.76 0.54
C LEU A 324 35.18 22.57 1.39
N THR A 325 35.98 23.63 1.47
CA THR A 325 37.22 23.66 2.27
C THR A 325 36.97 24.16 3.67
N ASP A 326 36.00 25.05 3.84
CA ASP A 326 35.57 25.52 5.15
C ASP A 326 34.86 24.40 5.94
N LYS A 327 34.99 24.41 7.26
CA LYS A 327 34.42 23.36 8.11
C LYS A 327 32.95 23.64 8.44
N GLU A 328 32.59 24.89 8.68
CA GLU A 328 31.24 25.32 9.01
C GLU A 328 30.32 25.11 7.80
N ASP A 329 30.77 25.51 6.61
CA ASP A 329 30.04 25.28 5.36
C ASP A 329 29.79 23.79 5.11
N ARG A 330 30.79 22.94 5.40
CA ARG A 330 30.64 21.49 5.30
C ARG A 330 29.60 20.95 6.28
N GLU A 331 29.61 21.42 7.52
CA GLU A 331 28.63 21.02 8.52
C GLU A 331 27.22 21.47 8.13
N ASN A 332 27.06 22.69 7.61
CA ASN A 332 25.78 23.21 7.15
C ASN A 332 25.23 22.41 5.97
N TYR A 333 26.05 22.05 4.99
CA TYR A 333 25.60 21.22 3.87
C TYR A 333 25.39 19.74 4.22
N ILE A 334 26.09 19.20 5.22
CA ILE A 334 25.73 17.91 5.83
C ILE A 334 24.32 18.00 6.42
N GLU A 335 24.01 19.10 7.09
CA GLU A 335 22.68 19.32 7.65
C GLU A 335 21.61 19.51 6.57
N VAL A 336 21.92 20.17 5.45
CA VAL A 336 21.05 20.23 4.25
C VAL A 336 20.71 18.82 3.77
N LEU A 337 21.71 17.96 3.62
CA LEU A 337 21.50 16.60 3.12
C LEU A 337 20.65 15.76 4.09
N LYS A 338 20.88 15.89 5.40
CA LYS A 338 20.08 15.23 6.44
C LYS A 338 18.65 15.73 6.46
N CYS A 339 18.44 17.04 6.39
CA CYS A 339 17.11 17.64 6.36
C CYS A 339 16.34 17.16 5.12
N TYR A 340 16.96 17.15 3.94
CA TYR A 340 16.31 16.71 2.71
C TYR A 340 15.93 15.23 2.73
N VAL A 341 16.87 14.34 3.10
CA VAL A 341 16.61 12.90 3.21
C VAL A 341 15.58 12.62 4.31
N GLY A 342 15.68 13.32 5.44
CA GLY A 342 14.75 13.24 6.55
C GLY A 342 13.33 13.64 6.17
N GLU A 343 13.15 14.78 5.50
CA GLU A 343 11.86 15.24 5.00
C GLU A 343 11.21 14.23 4.04
N PHE A 344 12.00 13.61 3.14
CA PHE A 344 11.46 12.55 2.28
C PHE A 344 10.98 11.34 3.09
N CYS A 345 11.77 10.89 4.06
CA CYS A 345 11.39 9.79 4.95
C CYS A 345 10.13 10.14 5.77
N CYS A 346 9.95 11.42 6.12
CA CYS A 346 8.78 11.92 6.83
C CYS A 346 7.53 12.02 5.93
N LYS A 347 7.70 12.34 4.63
CA LYS A 347 6.60 12.54 3.67
C LYS A 347 6.07 11.24 3.08
N ASP A 348 6.93 10.26 2.81
CA ASP A 348 6.53 8.99 2.18
C ASP A 348 6.13 7.92 3.22
N LEU A 349 5.08 8.24 3.99
CA LEU A 349 4.52 7.40 5.07
C LEU A 349 3.98 6.04 4.58
N TYR A 350 3.65 5.91 3.29
CA TYR A 350 3.21 4.64 2.71
C TYR A 350 4.36 3.65 2.59
N VAL A 351 5.56 4.15 2.28
CA VAL A 351 6.82 3.42 2.31
C VAL A 351 7.20 3.21 3.79
N GLY A 352 7.36 4.29 4.58
CA GLY A 352 7.82 4.25 5.98
C GLY A 352 7.07 3.28 6.92
N LYS A 353 5.74 3.12 6.79
CA LYS A 353 4.95 2.15 7.60
C LYS A 353 5.51 0.71 7.54
N TYR A 354 6.21 0.32 6.47
CA TYR A 354 6.76 -1.04 6.30
C TYR A 354 8.23 -1.19 6.74
N TYR A 355 9.03 -0.13 6.67
CA TYR A 355 10.47 -0.19 6.95
C TYR A 355 10.78 -0.19 8.44
N PHE A 356 9.85 0.30 9.25
CA PHE A 356 10.13 0.82 10.57
C PHE A 356 9.27 0.14 11.63
N ARG A 357 9.89 -0.64 12.54
CA ARG A 357 9.18 -1.25 13.68
C ARG A 357 9.99 -1.09 14.96
N ALA A 358 9.28 -0.94 16.08
CA ALA A 358 9.85 -0.99 17.42
C ALA A 358 8.99 -1.83 18.37
N SER A 359 9.69 -2.54 19.26
CA SER A 359 9.19 -3.15 20.49
C SER A 359 9.27 -2.12 21.63
N ILE A 360 8.48 -2.26 22.71
CA ILE A 360 8.56 -1.38 23.90
C ILE A 360 9.97 -1.34 24.52
N HIS A 361 10.84 -2.31 24.20
CA HIS A 361 12.14 -2.49 24.84
C HIS A 361 13.36 -2.38 23.90
N ASP A 362 13.17 -2.23 22.58
CA ASP A 362 14.28 -2.20 21.62
C ASP A 362 14.33 -0.87 20.83
N PRO A 363 15.53 -0.33 20.56
CA PRO A 363 15.70 0.79 19.65
C PRO A 363 15.22 0.42 18.24
N TRP A 364 14.76 1.41 17.47
CA TRP A 364 14.30 1.20 16.11
C TRP A 364 15.37 0.54 15.23
N LEU A 365 14.98 -0.52 14.55
CA LEU A 365 15.73 -1.09 13.45
C LEU A 365 14.86 -1.10 12.20
N LEU A 366 15.50 -0.91 11.05
CA LEU A 366 14.87 -1.18 9.76
C LEU A 366 14.49 -2.67 9.74
N ASN A 367 13.19 -2.98 9.73
CA ASN A 367 12.70 -4.37 9.70
C ASN A 367 12.65 -4.93 8.27
N VAL A 368 13.34 -4.28 7.34
CA VAL A 368 13.63 -4.82 6.03
C VAL A 368 15.14 -4.97 5.90
N PRO A 369 15.61 -5.98 5.14
CA PRO A 369 17.03 -6.11 4.83
C PRO A 369 17.58 -4.79 4.26
N ARG A 370 18.84 -4.47 4.56
CA ARG A 370 19.50 -3.24 4.06
C ARG A 370 19.38 -3.13 2.54
N GLU A 371 19.36 -4.27 1.86
CA GLU A 371 19.11 -4.42 0.42
C GLU A 371 17.78 -3.82 -0.02
N THR A 372 16.72 -3.94 0.79
CA THR A 372 15.39 -3.39 0.50
C THR A 372 15.35 -1.88 0.70
N VAL A 373 16.08 -1.36 1.70
CA VAL A 373 16.28 0.09 1.87
C VAL A 373 17.06 0.65 0.67
N ASN A 374 18.10 -0.07 0.25
CA ASN A 374 18.94 0.28 -0.89
C ASN A 374 18.20 0.27 -2.24
N MET A 375 17.01 -0.34 -2.32
CA MET A 375 16.13 -0.26 -3.51
C MET A 375 15.41 1.09 -3.61
N VAL A 376 15.26 1.82 -2.49
CA VAL A 376 14.51 3.09 -2.42
C VAL A 376 15.45 4.28 -2.27
N ILE A 377 16.48 4.16 -1.44
CA ILE A 377 17.48 5.21 -1.19
C ILE A 377 18.86 4.61 -1.37
N ASP A 378 19.77 5.30 -2.05
CA ASP A 378 21.16 4.85 -2.20
C ASP A 378 21.80 4.54 -0.82
N ALA A 379 22.53 3.44 -0.73
CA ALA A 379 23.20 3.02 0.50
C ALA A 379 24.07 4.12 1.13
N THR A 380 24.62 5.02 0.30
CA THR A 380 25.44 6.16 0.71
C THR A 380 24.64 7.19 1.53
N PHE A 381 23.36 7.39 1.21
CA PHE A 381 22.50 8.36 1.88
C PHE A 381 21.83 7.80 3.14
N GLY A 382 21.85 6.47 3.32
CA GLY A 382 21.34 5.82 4.52
C GLY A 382 21.98 6.33 5.81
N ASP A 383 23.27 6.69 5.77
CA ASP A 383 24.00 7.24 6.94
C ASP A 383 23.57 8.68 7.30
N TYR A 384 22.83 9.36 6.42
CA TYR A 384 22.27 10.69 6.64
C TYR A 384 20.79 10.65 7.00
N MET A 385 20.17 9.47 7.05
CA MET A 385 18.79 9.32 7.49
C MET A 385 18.68 9.59 9.00
N PRO A 386 17.67 10.37 9.43
CA PRO A 386 17.42 10.51 10.86
C PRO A 386 16.98 9.17 11.45
N GLN A 387 17.49 8.86 12.64
CA GLN A 387 17.10 7.68 13.41
C GLN A 387 15.97 8.05 14.36
N VAL A 388 14.84 7.37 14.26
CA VAL A 388 13.75 7.51 15.22
C VAL A 388 14.11 6.70 16.47
N LYS A 389 14.05 7.30 17.67
CA LYS A 389 14.37 6.57 18.90
C LYS A 389 13.25 5.61 19.31
N THR A 390 11.99 6.06 19.24
CA THR A 390 10.84 5.29 19.75
C THR A 390 9.61 5.37 18.84
N ARG A 391 8.82 4.28 18.78
CA ARG A 391 7.53 4.26 18.07
C ARG A 391 6.47 4.39 19.12
N ILE A 392 5.56 5.34 18.95
CA ILE A 392 4.44 5.51 19.85
C ILE A 392 3.14 5.45 19.07
N PHE A 393 2.06 5.28 19.82
CA PHE A 393 0.70 5.43 19.34
C PHE A 393 -0.07 6.23 20.39
N ASP A 394 -0.24 7.53 20.12
CA ASP A 394 -0.79 8.47 21.08
C ASP A 394 -1.61 9.56 20.38
N PHE A 395 -2.86 9.75 20.79
CA PHE A 395 -3.77 10.71 20.14
C PHE A 395 -3.35 12.18 20.35
N HIS A 396 -2.55 12.44 21.40
CA HIS A 396 -2.23 13.80 21.85
C HIS A 396 -0.83 14.26 21.43
N LYS A 397 -0.06 13.42 20.74
CA LYS A 397 1.29 13.75 20.30
C LYS A 397 1.34 13.97 18.79
N PRO A 398 2.21 14.86 18.30
CA PRO A 398 2.42 15.03 16.87
C PRO A 398 2.95 13.74 16.24
N THR A 399 2.87 13.65 14.91
CA THR A 399 3.41 12.53 14.13
C THR A 399 4.91 12.33 14.37
N TRP A 400 5.65 13.42 14.58
CA TRP A 400 7.10 13.40 14.79
C TRP A 400 7.44 14.11 16.11
N GLY A 401 8.33 13.49 16.88
CA GLY A 401 8.90 14.12 18.07
C GLY A 401 9.94 15.16 17.73
N GLU A 402 10.33 15.92 18.75
CA GLU A 402 11.42 16.89 18.63
C GLU A 402 12.72 16.22 18.15
N PRO A 403 13.49 16.88 17.28
CA PRO A 403 14.85 16.44 16.96
C PRO A 403 15.72 16.48 18.22
N SER A 404 16.49 15.42 18.45
CA SER A 404 17.50 15.36 19.51
C SER A 404 18.89 15.15 18.90
N GLY A 405 19.75 16.16 19.02
CA GLY A 405 21.10 16.11 18.43
C GLY A 405 21.05 16.14 16.89
N LYS A 406 22.18 15.81 16.25
CA LYS A 406 22.35 16.00 14.79
C LYS A 406 21.69 14.89 13.92
N THR A 407 21.09 13.86 14.48
CA THR A 407 20.62 12.67 13.71
C THR A 407 19.45 11.91 14.32
N TYR A 408 18.87 12.32 15.45
CA TYR A 408 17.79 11.56 16.09
C TYR A 408 16.48 12.32 16.15
N ILE A 409 15.38 11.60 15.99
CA ILE A 409 14.01 12.07 16.25
C ILE A 409 13.51 11.32 17.49
N GLU A 410 13.00 12.03 18.49
CA GLU A 410 12.58 11.40 19.76
C GLU A 410 11.54 10.29 19.57
N HIS A 411 10.57 10.52 18.69
CA HIS A 411 9.57 9.50 18.38
C HIS A 411 8.95 9.66 16.99
N PHE A 412 8.41 8.55 16.49
CA PHE A 412 7.41 8.52 15.43
C PHE A 412 6.09 8.05 16.04
N ASN A 413 5.04 8.83 15.86
CA ASN A 413 3.69 8.48 16.29
C ASN A 413 2.92 7.87 15.13
N ALA A 414 2.63 6.57 15.23
CA ALA A 414 1.95 5.82 14.19
C ALA A 414 0.43 6.08 14.13
N PHE A 415 -0.07 7.02 14.92
CA PHE A 415 -1.47 7.46 14.89
C PHE A 415 -1.76 8.23 13.59
N PRO A 416 -2.67 7.73 12.73
CA PRO A 416 -2.99 8.37 11.45
C PRO A 416 -3.88 9.61 11.57
N GLY A 417 -4.33 9.95 12.78
CA GLY A 417 -5.39 10.94 13.00
C GLY A 417 -6.78 10.29 13.03
N PHE A 418 -7.78 11.05 13.49
CA PHE A 418 -9.18 10.68 13.40
C PHE A 418 -9.76 11.11 12.04
N ALA A 419 -10.79 10.41 11.56
CA ALA A 419 -11.52 10.82 10.36
C ALA A 419 -12.29 12.13 10.57
N ALA A 420 -12.88 12.31 11.74
CA ALA A 420 -13.54 13.56 12.13
C ALA A 420 -12.55 14.55 12.75
N THR A 421 -12.76 15.84 12.46
CA THR A 421 -11.97 16.95 13.01
C THR A 421 -12.80 17.73 14.02
N ASN A 422 -12.19 18.06 15.17
CA ASN A 422 -12.82 18.94 16.15
C ASN A 422 -12.83 20.38 15.61
N LEU A 423 -14.01 21.00 15.55
CA LEU A 423 -14.19 22.35 15.01
C LEU A 423 -13.76 23.46 15.99
N GLY A 424 -13.51 23.13 17.26
CA GLY A 424 -13.10 24.10 18.28
C GLY A 424 -14.19 25.12 18.65
N CYS A 425 -15.45 24.85 18.29
CA CYS A 425 -16.59 25.72 18.55
C CYS A 425 -17.67 24.99 19.35
N HIS A 426 -18.65 25.76 19.85
CA HIS A 426 -19.90 25.18 20.33
C HIS A 426 -20.74 24.70 19.15
N VAL A 427 -21.40 23.56 19.31
CA VAL A 427 -22.34 22.98 18.34
C VAL A 427 -23.64 22.74 19.10
N GLU A 428 -24.75 23.21 18.56
CA GLU A 428 -26.06 23.02 19.20
C GLU A 428 -26.57 21.59 18.98
N ARG A 429 -27.34 21.05 19.94
CA ARG A 429 -27.90 19.69 19.84
C ARG A 429 -28.70 19.50 18.56
N ASP A 430 -29.50 20.49 18.17
CA ASP A 430 -30.40 20.43 17.02
C ASP A 430 -29.65 20.25 15.69
N GLU A 431 -28.39 20.70 15.60
CA GLU A 431 -27.55 20.54 14.41
C GLU A 431 -27.08 19.09 14.19
N VAL A 432 -27.14 18.27 15.24
CA VAL A 432 -26.67 16.87 15.24
C VAL A 432 -27.75 15.90 15.74
N ALA A 433 -28.96 16.41 15.97
CA ALA A 433 -30.08 15.69 16.57
C ALA A 433 -30.41 14.37 15.85
N PRO A 434 -30.43 14.27 14.50
CA PRO A 434 -30.75 13.00 13.83
C PRO A 434 -29.88 11.81 14.28
N TYR A 435 -28.57 12.03 14.49
CA TYR A 435 -27.68 10.98 14.97
C TYR A 435 -27.83 10.71 16.47
N LEU A 436 -28.03 11.76 17.27
CA LEU A 436 -28.24 11.64 18.71
C LEU A 436 -29.56 10.93 19.05
N ASP A 437 -30.63 11.27 18.32
CA ASP A 437 -31.95 10.68 18.45
C ASP A 437 -31.93 9.23 17.97
N TYR A 438 -31.18 8.90 16.92
CA TYR A 438 -30.90 7.51 16.55
C TYR A 438 -30.26 6.71 17.70
N ILE A 439 -29.24 7.25 18.37
CA ILE A 439 -28.61 6.54 19.51
C ILE A 439 -29.63 6.37 20.65
N LEU A 440 -30.42 7.39 20.97
CA LEU A 440 -31.41 7.31 22.04
C LEU A 440 -32.55 6.32 21.70
N GLN A 441 -33.20 6.50 20.55
CA GLN A 441 -34.41 5.76 20.16
C GLN A 441 -34.11 4.34 19.70
N VAL A 442 -33.05 4.15 18.92
CA VAL A 442 -32.71 2.86 18.31
C VAL A 442 -31.74 2.08 19.19
N ILE A 443 -30.56 2.63 19.49
CA ILE A 443 -29.52 1.90 20.23
C ILE A 443 -29.89 1.71 21.71
N CYS A 444 -30.42 2.74 22.36
CA CYS A 444 -30.73 2.73 23.78
C CYS A 444 -32.20 2.44 24.10
N SER A 445 -33.05 2.27 23.08
CA SER A 445 -34.48 1.97 23.22
C SER A 445 -35.22 3.00 24.10
N ASN A 446 -34.95 4.29 23.88
CA ASN A 446 -35.47 5.43 24.65
C ASN A 446 -35.09 5.47 26.14
N ARG A 447 -33.99 4.79 26.52
CA ARG A 447 -33.49 4.81 27.90
C ARG A 447 -32.36 5.83 28.05
N GLU A 448 -32.65 6.93 28.75
CA GLU A 448 -31.76 8.09 28.91
C GLU A 448 -30.46 7.81 29.67
N THR A 449 -30.51 6.92 30.67
CA THR A 449 -29.32 6.56 31.47
C THR A 449 -28.29 5.84 30.61
N GLU A 450 -28.76 4.89 29.81
CA GLU A 450 -28.00 4.10 28.85
C GLU A 450 -27.49 4.98 27.71
N TYR A 451 -28.33 5.89 27.20
CA TYR A 451 -27.95 6.87 26.18
C TYR A 451 -26.75 7.71 26.64
N THR A 452 -26.84 8.31 27.82
CA THR A 452 -25.75 9.12 28.38
C THR A 452 -24.48 8.29 28.59
N TYR A 453 -24.63 7.02 29.02
CA TYR A 453 -23.51 6.10 29.16
C TYR A 453 -22.86 5.74 27.81
N VAL A 454 -23.65 5.48 26.77
CA VAL A 454 -23.15 5.18 25.42
C VAL A 454 -22.36 6.38 24.87
N LEU A 455 -22.86 7.61 25.03
CA LEU A 455 -22.10 8.80 24.63
C LEU A 455 -20.78 8.90 25.39
N LYS A 456 -20.74 8.58 26.69
CA LYS A 456 -19.50 8.53 27.46
C LYS A 456 -18.55 7.46 26.92
N TRP A 457 -19.07 6.27 26.64
CA TRP A 457 -18.27 5.17 26.10
C TRP A 457 -17.65 5.55 24.74
N VAL A 458 -18.44 6.17 23.84
CA VAL A 458 -17.96 6.71 22.56
C VAL A 458 -16.92 7.81 22.78
N GLN A 459 -17.17 8.75 23.69
CA GLN A 459 -16.25 9.85 24.00
C GLN A 459 -14.87 9.33 24.46
N GLU A 460 -14.83 8.26 25.26
CA GLU A 460 -13.57 7.66 25.73
C GLU A 460 -12.74 7.02 24.61
N LEU A 461 -13.35 6.61 23.49
CA LEU A 461 -12.61 6.11 22.32
C LEU A 461 -11.66 7.16 21.72
N PHE A 462 -11.95 8.44 21.95
CA PHE A 462 -11.20 9.58 21.41
C PHE A 462 -10.32 10.27 22.47
N LYS A 463 -10.71 10.23 23.75
CA LYS A 463 -9.97 10.89 24.85
C LYS A 463 -8.83 10.04 25.38
N SER A 464 -9.07 8.74 25.55
CA SER A 464 -8.15 7.84 26.25
C SER A 464 -7.23 7.12 25.27
N SER A 465 -5.92 7.29 25.42
CA SER A 465 -4.92 6.46 24.74
C SER A 465 -4.73 5.09 25.44
N LYS A 466 -5.79 4.49 25.97
CA LYS A 466 -5.84 3.19 26.67
C LYS A 466 -7.22 2.53 26.46
N ALA A 467 -7.27 1.21 26.57
CA ALA A 467 -8.54 0.48 26.59
C ALA A 467 -9.42 0.96 27.76
N ASN A 468 -10.70 1.18 27.50
CA ASN A 468 -11.65 1.75 28.43
C ASN A 468 -12.20 0.73 29.47
N GLY A 469 -11.79 -0.53 29.34
CA GLY A 469 -12.13 -1.61 30.28
C GLY A 469 -13.54 -2.18 30.15
N VAL A 470 -14.36 -1.69 29.20
CA VAL A 470 -15.76 -2.12 29.03
C VAL A 470 -16.07 -2.45 27.59
N VAL A 471 -16.59 -3.65 27.39
CA VAL A 471 -17.09 -4.16 26.11
C VAL A 471 -18.52 -3.69 25.91
N LEU A 472 -18.80 -3.04 24.79
CA LEU A 472 -20.17 -2.68 24.41
C LEU A 472 -20.79 -3.82 23.61
N CYS A 473 -21.82 -4.46 24.15
CA CYS A 473 -22.54 -5.56 23.52
C CYS A 473 -23.91 -5.06 23.07
N ILE A 474 -24.17 -5.09 21.76
CA ILE A 474 -25.42 -4.66 21.14
C ILE A 474 -26.10 -5.87 20.52
N THR A 475 -27.31 -6.17 20.97
CA THR A 475 -28.12 -7.30 20.50
C THR A 475 -29.44 -6.83 19.89
N GLY A 476 -30.00 -7.63 18.99
CA GLY A 476 -31.31 -7.35 18.39
C GLY A 476 -31.48 -8.06 17.06
N LEU A 477 -32.61 -7.87 16.38
CA LEU A 477 -32.88 -8.51 15.09
C LEU A 477 -32.01 -7.92 13.98
N GLU A 478 -31.84 -8.67 12.88
CA GLU A 478 -31.20 -8.13 11.68
C GLU A 478 -32.02 -6.96 11.11
N GLY A 479 -31.31 -5.98 10.51
CA GLY A 479 -31.92 -4.80 9.91
C GLY A 479 -32.34 -3.71 10.91
N THR A 480 -31.98 -3.80 12.20
CA THR A 480 -32.35 -2.79 13.22
C THR A 480 -31.35 -1.64 13.36
N GLY A 481 -30.29 -1.61 12.56
CA GLY A 481 -29.29 -0.52 12.58
C GLY A 481 -28.08 -0.74 13.48
N LYS A 482 -27.85 -1.91 14.08
CA LYS A 482 -26.65 -2.19 14.92
C LYS A 482 -25.32 -1.98 14.16
N GLY A 483 -25.28 -2.42 12.90
CA GLY A 483 -24.11 -2.25 12.03
C GLY A 483 -23.83 -0.79 11.69
N PHE A 484 -24.90 0.01 11.50
CA PHE A 484 -24.79 1.44 11.20
C PHE A 484 -24.06 2.23 12.30
N PHE A 485 -24.27 1.88 13.57
CA PHE A 485 -23.57 2.51 14.69
C PHE A 485 -22.05 2.33 14.60
N TYR A 486 -21.60 1.09 14.38
CA TYR A 486 -20.17 0.79 14.18
C TYR A 486 -19.63 1.42 12.89
N GLN A 487 -20.39 1.35 11.79
CA GLN A 487 -19.99 1.95 10.52
C GLN A 487 -19.78 3.46 10.66
N THR A 488 -20.67 4.16 11.36
CA THR A 488 -20.50 5.60 11.64
C THR A 488 -19.21 5.87 12.42
N LEU A 489 -18.97 5.12 13.49
CA LEU A 489 -17.74 5.24 14.28
C LEU A 489 -16.49 4.95 13.42
N SER A 490 -16.52 3.88 12.62
CA SER A 490 -15.38 3.42 11.83
C SER A 490 -15.09 4.28 10.61
N GLU A 491 -16.09 4.68 9.84
CA GLU A 491 -15.90 5.36 8.56
C GLU A 491 -15.84 6.88 8.68
N HIS A 492 -16.59 7.46 9.62
CA HIS A 492 -16.79 8.91 9.67
C HIS A 492 -16.16 9.59 10.89
N LEU A 493 -15.99 8.87 12.02
CA LEU A 493 -15.48 9.48 13.25
C LEU A 493 -14.03 9.07 13.56
N LEU A 494 -13.77 7.79 13.88
CA LEU A 494 -12.43 7.27 14.16
C LEU A 494 -11.59 7.15 12.89
N GLY A 495 -12.14 6.56 11.82
CA GLY A 495 -11.41 6.21 10.61
C GLY A 495 -11.06 4.73 10.54
N LYS A 496 -11.13 4.18 9.32
CA LYS A 496 -10.99 2.74 9.05
C LYS A 496 -9.67 2.15 9.55
N GLU A 497 -8.58 2.93 9.52
CA GLU A 497 -7.26 2.46 9.97
C GLU A 497 -7.20 2.13 11.47
N LEU A 498 -8.05 2.78 12.28
CA LEU A 498 -8.16 2.60 13.73
C LEU A 498 -9.15 1.51 14.12
N CYS A 499 -9.88 0.95 13.15
CA CYS A 499 -10.97 0.01 13.40
C CYS A 499 -10.67 -1.36 12.79
N LEU A 500 -11.13 -2.41 13.46
CA LEU A 500 -11.03 -3.79 12.98
C LEU A 500 -12.40 -4.47 13.11
N THR A 501 -12.81 -5.20 12.09
CA THR A 501 -14.03 -6.03 12.11
C THR A 501 -13.61 -7.49 12.03
N LEU A 502 -14.11 -8.30 12.97
CA LEU A 502 -13.84 -9.73 13.08
C LEU A 502 -15.15 -10.50 12.94
N ASN A 503 -15.32 -11.16 11.79
CA ASN A 503 -16.51 -11.96 11.49
C ASN A 503 -16.40 -13.42 12.00
N ASN A 504 -15.19 -13.88 12.36
CA ASN A 504 -14.91 -15.24 12.86
C ASN A 504 -14.06 -15.16 14.13
N ALA A 505 -14.64 -14.71 15.24
CA ALA A 505 -13.87 -14.45 16.44
C ALA A 505 -13.32 -15.71 17.12
N ASP A 506 -13.99 -16.85 16.96
CA ASP A 506 -13.52 -18.15 17.43
C ASP A 506 -12.17 -18.49 16.79
N GLN A 507 -12.05 -18.32 15.47
CA GLN A 507 -10.82 -18.53 14.73
C GLN A 507 -9.75 -17.52 15.14
N PHE A 508 -10.11 -16.24 15.21
CA PHE A 508 -9.17 -15.18 15.60
C PHE A 508 -8.60 -15.44 17.00
N LEU A 509 -9.45 -15.80 17.96
CA LEU A 509 -9.05 -16.04 19.35
C LEU A 509 -8.40 -17.42 19.55
N ALA A 510 -8.57 -18.37 18.62
CA ALA A 510 -7.88 -19.66 18.61
C ALA A 510 -6.47 -19.58 17.97
N GLN A 511 -6.26 -18.64 17.05
CA GLN A 511 -4.97 -18.47 16.37
C GLN A 511 -3.90 -17.85 17.28
N MET A 512 -2.64 -18.07 16.90
CA MET A 512 -1.49 -17.44 17.55
C MET A 512 -1.16 -16.07 16.98
N PHE A 513 -1.61 -15.73 15.76
CA PHE A 513 -1.28 -14.47 15.10
C PHE A 513 -2.32 -13.40 15.39
N ASN A 514 -1.89 -12.19 15.78
CA ASN A 514 -2.79 -11.14 16.28
C ASN A 514 -2.33 -9.71 15.92
N SER A 515 -1.47 -9.57 14.90
CA SER A 515 -0.92 -8.27 14.47
C SER A 515 -1.98 -7.27 14.01
N GLU A 516 -3.17 -7.73 13.61
CA GLU A 516 -4.28 -6.87 13.20
C GLU A 516 -4.83 -5.98 14.32
N LEU A 517 -4.62 -6.37 15.58
CA LEU A 517 -5.01 -5.58 16.76
C LEU A 517 -4.06 -4.42 17.03
N GLU A 518 -2.85 -4.47 16.46
CA GLU A 518 -1.88 -3.40 16.66
C GLU A 518 -2.45 -2.08 16.14
N ASN A 519 -2.32 -1.01 16.93
CA ASN A 519 -2.72 0.34 16.56
C ASN A 519 -4.23 0.48 16.24
N LYS A 520 -5.08 -0.36 16.85
CA LYS A 520 -6.55 -0.26 16.74
C LYS A 520 -7.15 0.35 18.00
N SER A 521 -8.05 1.32 17.83
CA SER A 521 -8.86 1.91 18.90
C SER A 521 -10.15 1.13 19.14
N LEU A 522 -10.77 0.61 18.08
CA LEU A 522 -12.05 -0.09 18.16
C LEU A 522 -12.02 -1.41 17.38
N VAL A 523 -12.43 -2.49 18.03
CA VAL A 523 -12.54 -3.83 17.45
C VAL A 523 -13.99 -4.30 17.57
N LEU A 524 -14.64 -4.54 16.43
CA LEU A 524 -15.97 -5.12 16.36
C LEU A 524 -15.85 -6.63 16.16
N PHE A 525 -16.53 -7.37 17.02
CA PHE A 525 -16.91 -8.73 16.77
C PHE A 525 -18.32 -8.73 16.17
N ASP A 526 -18.38 -8.91 14.85
CA ASP A 526 -19.65 -8.93 14.13
C ASP A 526 -20.11 -10.37 14.02
N GLU A 527 -21.18 -10.69 14.74
CA GLU A 527 -21.72 -12.03 14.94
C GLU A 527 -20.80 -12.96 15.75
N MET A 528 -21.10 -13.07 17.04
CA MET A 528 -20.53 -14.15 17.84
C MET A 528 -21.11 -15.51 17.45
N PRO A 529 -20.26 -16.50 17.10
CA PRO A 529 -20.74 -17.82 16.74
C PRO A 529 -21.41 -18.48 17.95
N ALA A 530 -22.47 -19.24 17.69
CA ALA A 530 -23.13 -20.09 18.68
C ALA A 530 -22.22 -21.30 19.00
N VAL A 531 -21.12 -21.07 19.73
CA VAL A 531 -20.21 -22.12 20.15
C VAL A 531 -20.64 -22.71 21.50
N GLY A 532 -20.17 -23.92 21.81
CA GLY A 532 -20.49 -24.56 23.10
C GLY A 532 -20.01 -23.71 24.29
N PHE A 533 -20.73 -23.78 25.41
CA PHE A 533 -20.49 -22.96 26.61
C PHE A 533 -19.01 -22.85 27.04
N ASN A 534 -18.26 -23.95 27.00
CA ASN A 534 -16.83 -23.97 27.37
C ASN A 534 -15.95 -23.17 26.39
N GLN A 535 -16.26 -23.18 25.10
CA GLN A 535 -15.56 -22.38 24.09
C GLN A 535 -15.89 -20.90 24.25
N CYS A 536 -17.18 -20.57 24.44
CA CYS A 536 -17.61 -19.21 24.79
C CYS A 536 -16.89 -18.67 26.04
N LYS A 537 -16.69 -19.51 27.07
CA LYS A 537 -15.99 -19.12 28.30
C LYS A 537 -14.51 -18.83 28.07
N SER A 538 -13.79 -19.72 27.39
CA SER A 538 -12.37 -19.51 27.07
C SER A 538 -12.15 -18.24 26.23
N MET A 539 -13.03 -18.01 25.25
CA MET A 539 -13.05 -16.83 24.40
C MET A 539 -13.25 -15.54 25.22
N PHE A 540 -14.24 -15.56 26.12
CA PHE A 540 -14.56 -14.41 26.96
C PHE A 540 -13.43 -14.10 27.96
N ASP A 541 -12.76 -15.11 28.52
CA ASP A 541 -11.64 -14.90 29.44
C ASP A 541 -10.44 -14.25 28.74
N LYS A 542 -10.14 -14.61 27.49
CA LYS A 542 -9.12 -13.91 26.69
C LYS A 542 -9.50 -12.45 26.45
N LEU A 543 -10.76 -12.21 26.06
CA LEU A 543 -11.28 -10.88 25.80
C LEU A 543 -11.24 -9.98 27.05
N LYS A 544 -11.52 -10.52 28.24
CA LYS A 544 -11.37 -9.78 29.51
C LYS A 544 -9.95 -9.31 29.74
N ASN A 545 -8.95 -10.16 29.51
CA ASN A 545 -7.55 -9.77 29.69
C ASN A 545 -7.18 -8.66 28.71
N MET A 546 -7.59 -8.80 27.45
CA MET A 546 -7.38 -7.79 26.41
C MET A 546 -8.07 -6.45 26.69
N THR A 547 -9.19 -6.44 27.41
CA THR A 547 -9.86 -5.17 27.79
C THR A 547 -9.15 -4.42 28.91
N MET A 548 -8.25 -5.06 29.66
CA MET A 548 -7.66 -4.51 30.88
C MET A 548 -6.15 -4.26 30.80
N ASP A 549 -5.43 -5.06 30.02
CA ASP A 549 -3.98 -4.93 29.94
C ASP A 549 -3.61 -3.64 29.18
N ASP A 550 -2.69 -2.84 29.74
CA ASP A 550 -2.13 -1.65 29.07
C ASP A 550 -1.22 -2.01 27.87
N LYS A 551 -0.85 -3.29 27.74
CA LYS A 551 0.09 -3.81 26.75
C LYS A 551 -0.44 -5.11 26.13
N ILE A 552 -0.14 -5.32 24.85
CA ILE A 552 -0.47 -6.54 24.12
C ILE A 552 0.79 -7.13 23.52
N VAL A 553 0.92 -8.46 23.57
CA VAL A 553 1.98 -9.17 22.84
C VAL A 553 1.51 -9.39 21.42
N ILE A 554 2.22 -8.80 20.46
CA ILE A 554 1.97 -8.96 19.03
C ILE A 554 2.81 -10.11 18.49
N ASN A 555 2.13 -11.05 17.84
CA ASN A 555 2.73 -12.17 17.14
C ASN A 555 2.30 -12.10 15.67
N GLU A 556 3.25 -11.74 14.81
CA GLU A 556 3.05 -11.62 13.38
C GLU A 556 3.77 -12.75 12.64
N LYS A 557 3.20 -13.20 11.52
CA LYS A 557 3.76 -14.31 10.77
C LYS A 557 5.12 -13.92 10.17
N GLY A 558 6.16 -14.68 10.51
CA GLY A 558 7.51 -14.45 10.01
C GLY A 558 8.28 -13.33 10.71
N VAL A 559 7.78 -12.81 11.83
CA VAL A 559 8.43 -11.75 12.62
C VAL A 559 8.54 -12.20 14.08
N HIS A 560 9.60 -11.78 14.77
CA HIS A 560 9.75 -12.04 16.21
C HIS A 560 8.60 -11.39 16.99
N ARG A 561 8.15 -12.05 18.07
CA ARG A 561 7.13 -11.51 18.96
C ARG A 561 7.66 -10.25 19.65
N TYR A 562 6.81 -9.24 19.74
CA TYR A 562 7.13 -7.98 20.42
C TYR A 562 5.94 -7.51 21.24
N VAL A 563 6.18 -6.57 22.15
CA VAL A 563 5.12 -5.96 22.97
C VAL A 563 4.74 -4.62 22.34
N ALA A 564 3.44 -4.34 22.28
CA ALA A 564 2.87 -3.08 21.84
C ALA A 564 1.92 -2.52 22.90
N LYS A 565 1.61 -1.22 22.80
CA LYS A 565 0.62 -0.56 23.64
C LYS A 565 -0.77 -1.06 23.26
N ASN A 566 -1.59 -1.39 24.25
CA ASN A 566 -2.96 -1.82 24.02
C ASN A 566 -3.93 -0.65 24.18
N MET A 567 -4.71 -0.39 23.13
CA MET A 567 -5.75 0.63 23.08
C MET A 567 -7.06 0.06 22.54
N ASN A 568 -7.15 -1.27 22.44
CA ASN A 568 -8.27 -1.94 21.83
C ASN A 568 -9.49 -1.83 22.74
N ASN A 569 -10.50 -1.08 22.31
CA ASN A 569 -11.85 -1.12 22.86
C ASN A 569 -12.67 -2.12 22.03
N PHE A 570 -13.56 -2.87 22.68
CA PHE A 570 -14.27 -3.96 22.03
C PHE A 570 -15.77 -3.69 21.97
N MET A 571 -16.34 -3.95 20.81
CA MET A 571 -17.78 -3.93 20.57
C MET A 571 -18.20 -5.31 20.04
N ILE A 572 -19.39 -5.75 20.41
CA ILE A 572 -19.97 -7.01 19.94
C ILE A 572 -21.35 -6.70 19.37
N ASN A 573 -21.57 -7.07 18.12
CA ASN A 573 -22.89 -7.11 17.50
C ASN A 573 -23.33 -8.57 17.37
N SER A 574 -24.55 -8.89 17.77
CA SER A 574 -25.09 -10.23 17.52
C SER A 574 -26.62 -10.25 17.52
N ASN A 575 -27.16 -11.26 16.84
CA ASN A 575 -28.59 -11.54 16.80
C ASN A 575 -29.02 -12.58 17.86
N ASN A 576 -28.05 -13.22 18.54
CA ASN A 576 -28.30 -14.19 19.61
C ASN A 576 -28.33 -13.48 20.97
N GLU A 577 -29.11 -13.98 21.94
CA GLU A 577 -29.15 -13.44 23.31
C GLU A 577 -28.15 -14.17 24.25
N ALA A 578 -27.69 -15.36 23.86
CA ALA A 578 -26.74 -16.18 24.62
C ALA A 578 -25.31 -16.10 24.04
N ILE A 579 -24.68 -14.92 24.14
CA ILE A 579 -23.42 -14.63 23.42
C ILE A 579 -22.16 -14.83 24.27
N LEU A 580 -22.22 -14.45 25.55
CA LEU A 580 -21.07 -14.49 26.47
C LEU A 580 -21.53 -15.05 27.81
N PRO A 581 -20.73 -15.88 28.50
CA PRO A 581 -21.06 -16.37 29.84
C PRO A 581 -20.91 -15.24 30.86
N LEU A 582 -21.91 -14.35 30.87
CA LEU A 582 -22.01 -13.23 31.78
C LEU A 582 -22.41 -13.76 33.15
N THR A 583 -21.68 -13.31 34.17
CA THR A 583 -22.11 -13.48 35.56
C THR A 583 -22.89 -12.25 35.99
N ALA A 584 -23.84 -12.41 36.92
CA ALA A 584 -24.60 -11.28 37.50
C ALA A 584 -23.69 -10.17 38.06
N THR A 585 -22.48 -10.53 38.49
CA THR A 585 -21.45 -9.61 39.03
C THR A 585 -20.49 -9.05 37.98
N GLY A 586 -20.60 -9.44 36.71
CA GLY A 586 -19.66 -9.06 35.65
C GLY A 586 -19.60 -7.55 35.44
N ARG A 587 -18.41 -6.95 35.47
CA ARG A 587 -18.19 -5.48 35.40
C ARG A 587 -17.52 -5.01 34.12
N ARG A 588 -17.53 -5.84 33.07
CA ARG A 588 -16.75 -5.62 31.85
C ARG A 588 -17.56 -5.67 30.55
N VAL A 589 -18.85 -6.02 30.62
CA VAL A 589 -19.71 -6.08 29.44
C VAL A 589 -20.98 -5.31 29.75
N PHE A 590 -21.22 -4.26 28.97
CA PHE A 590 -22.45 -3.50 29.01
C PHE A 590 -23.32 -3.94 27.83
N CYS A 591 -24.54 -4.40 28.12
CA CYS A 591 -25.42 -5.02 27.14
C CYS A 591 -26.60 -4.10 26.83
N LEU A 592 -26.93 -3.97 25.54
CA LEU A 592 -28.09 -3.22 25.06
C LEU A 592 -28.84 -4.03 24.02
N LYS A 593 -30.15 -4.20 24.23
CA LYS A 593 -31.07 -4.68 23.20
C LYS A 593 -31.65 -3.49 22.44
N VAL A 594 -31.39 -3.45 21.13
CA VAL A 594 -31.83 -2.33 20.28
C VAL A 594 -33.31 -2.43 19.94
N SER A 595 -33.92 -1.27 19.71
CA SER A 595 -35.30 -1.15 19.29
C SER A 595 -35.50 -1.63 17.85
N ASN A 596 -36.70 -2.13 17.57
CA ASN A 596 -37.12 -2.55 16.24
C ASN A 596 -37.86 -1.43 15.46
N ILE A 597 -37.90 -0.20 15.99
CA ILE A 597 -38.71 0.91 15.46
C ILE A 597 -38.44 1.23 13.99
N HIS A 598 -37.18 1.12 13.54
CA HIS A 598 -36.75 1.32 12.15
C HIS A 598 -36.22 0.01 11.50
N ARG A 599 -36.76 -1.15 11.91
CA ARG A 599 -36.28 -2.43 11.38
C ARG A 599 -36.56 -2.53 9.87
N CYS A 600 -35.52 -2.79 9.09
CA CYS A 600 -35.57 -2.87 7.62
C CYS A 600 -36.09 -1.58 6.95
N ASP A 601 -35.93 -0.44 7.61
CA ASP A 601 -36.30 0.88 7.09
C ASP A 601 -35.10 1.46 6.30
N GLU A 602 -34.96 1.04 5.05
CA GLU A 602 -33.83 1.43 4.19
C GLU A 602 -33.78 2.94 3.97
N GLU A 603 -34.94 3.59 3.79
CA GLU A 603 -35.04 5.03 3.55
C GLU A 603 -34.54 5.84 4.76
N TYR A 604 -34.94 5.46 5.98
CA TYR A 604 -34.45 6.10 7.21
C TYR A 604 -32.93 6.01 7.33
N PHE A 605 -32.34 4.82 7.11
CA PHE A 605 -30.90 4.64 7.26
C PHE A 605 -30.10 5.30 6.12
N GLU A 606 -30.65 5.40 4.91
CA GLU A 606 -30.03 6.15 3.82
C GLU A 606 -29.96 7.64 4.15
N GLN A 607 -31.08 8.25 4.57
CA GLN A 607 -31.14 9.65 4.97
C GLN A 607 -30.20 9.94 6.15
N LEU A 608 -30.17 9.05 7.15
CA LEU A 608 -29.27 9.18 8.30
C LEU A 608 -27.79 9.05 7.90
N SER A 609 -27.47 8.15 6.97
CA SER A 609 -26.12 7.97 6.43
C SER A 609 -25.62 9.24 5.72
N GLU A 610 -26.44 9.82 4.85
CA GLU A 610 -26.14 11.09 4.18
C GLU A 610 -25.94 12.22 5.18
N PHE A 611 -26.81 12.30 6.18
CA PHE A 611 -26.71 13.28 7.26
C PHE A 611 -25.40 13.15 8.04
N VAL A 612 -25.04 11.94 8.48
CA VAL A 612 -23.80 11.65 9.21
C VAL A 612 -22.59 12.03 8.37
N LYS A 613 -22.57 11.65 7.09
CA LYS A 613 -21.47 11.99 6.17
C LYS A 613 -21.29 13.49 6.02
N ALA A 614 -22.38 14.27 5.97
CA ALA A 614 -22.33 15.72 5.87
C ALA A 614 -21.96 16.42 7.20
N ASN A 615 -22.28 15.80 8.35
CA ASN A 615 -22.19 16.45 9.67
C ASN A 615 -21.21 15.76 10.64
N ALA A 616 -20.35 14.83 10.19
CA ALA A 616 -19.43 14.06 11.03
C ALA A 616 -18.58 14.92 11.98
N ASN A 617 -18.02 16.02 11.48
CA ASN A 617 -17.21 16.94 12.30
C ASN A 617 -18.04 17.65 13.38
N LYS A 618 -19.30 18.01 13.09
CA LYS A 618 -20.22 18.60 14.07
C LYS A 618 -20.61 17.58 15.14
N ILE A 619 -20.96 16.35 14.72
CA ILE A 619 -21.27 15.23 15.62
C ILE A 619 -20.10 14.97 16.57
N PHE A 620 -18.90 14.85 16.03
CA PHE A 620 -17.68 14.66 16.80
C PHE A 620 -17.43 15.79 17.80
N THR A 621 -17.51 17.05 17.33
CA THR A 621 -17.31 18.24 18.18
C THR A 621 -18.33 18.29 19.31
N TYR A 622 -19.60 18.02 19.03
CA TYR A 622 -20.66 17.95 20.03
C TYR A 622 -20.35 16.90 21.11
N ILE A 623 -20.07 15.65 20.72
CA ILE A 623 -19.78 14.55 21.66
C ILE A 623 -18.54 14.86 22.51
N MET A 624 -17.51 15.47 21.93
CA MET A 624 -16.28 15.82 22.66
C MET A 624 -16.49 16.94 23.69
N ASN A 625 -17.42 17.86 23.43
CA ASN A 625 -17.79 18.98 24.30
C ASN A 625 -18.75 18.60 25.44
N LEU A 626 -19.38 17.42 25.39
CA LEU A 626 -20.25 16.95 26.48
C LEU A 626 -19.47 16.78 27.79
N ASP A 627 -19.96 17.39 28.87
CA ASP A 627 -19.46 17.12 30.22
C ASP A 627 -20.05 15.82 30.76
N LEU A 628 -19.25 14.76 30.66
CA LEU A 628 -19.57 13.42 31.15
C LEU A 628 -18.54 12.96 32.19
N SER A 629 -17.85 13.90 32.83
CA SER A 629 -16.77 13.63 33.80
C SER A 629 -17.24 12.84 35.03
N GLY A 630 -18.52 13.00 35.42
CA GLY A 630 -19.13 12.27 36.53
C GLY A 630 -19.38 10.77 36.26
N ILE A 631 -19.32 10.32 35.02
CA ILE A 631 -19.64 8.94 34.64
C ILE A 631 -18.38 8.08 34.62
N ARG A 632 -18.37 7.04 35.45
CA ARG A 632 -17.31 6.03 35.46
C ARG A 632 -17.73 4.83 34.61
N LEU A 633 -16.98 4.52 33.56
CA LEU A 633 -17.30 3.40 32.67
C LEU A 633 -17.40 2.05 33.40
N SER A 634 -16.56 1.81 34.41
CA SER A 634 -16.61 0.60 35.24
C SER A 634 -17.90 0.44 36.07
N LYS A 635 -18.74 1.48 36.14
CA LYS A 635 -20.05 1.49 36.79
C LYS A 635 -21.16 1.72 35.74
N PHE A 636 -21.24 0.84 34.74
CA PHE A 636 -22.32 0.90 33.77
C PHE A 636 -23.70 0.60 34.38
N PRO A 637 -24.78 1.11 33.78
CA PRO A 637 -26.15 0.81 34.20
C PRO A 637 -26.43 -0.70 34.19
N ARG A 638 -27.00 -1.21 35.28
CA ARG A 638 -27.56 -2.58 35.32
C ARG A 638 -28.98 -2.50 34.78
N ASN A 639 -29.13 -2.86 33.52
CA ASN A 639 -30.41 -2.90 32.85
C ASN A 639 -30.95 -4.33 32.76
N GLU A 640 -32.23 -4.44 32.43
CA GLU A 640 -32.92 -5.71 32.20
C GLU A 640 -32.25 -6.57 31.13
N ASP A 641 -31.59 -5.96 30.12
CA ASP A 641 -30.90 -6.68 29.05
C ASP A 641 -29.69 -7.46 29.56
N HIS A 642 -28.89 -6.86 30.45
CA HIS A 642 -27.78 -7.56 31.08
C HIS A 642 -28.27 -8.73 31.93
N GLU A 643 -29.36 -8.56 32.69
CA GLU A 643 -29.95 -9.63 33.50
C GLU A 643 -30.50 -10.76 32.62
N ALA A 644 -31.24 -10.43 31.56
CA ALA A 644 -31.77 -11.39 30.60
C ALA A 644 -30.65 -12.19 29.91
N MET A 645 -29.57 -11.52 29.47
CA MET A 645 -28.41 -12.20 28.88
C MET A 645 -27.67 -13.09 29.90
N ALA A 646 -27.50 -12.63 31.14
CA ALA A 646 -26.90 -13.43 32.20
C ALA A 646 -27.71 -14.70 32.48
N VAL A 647 -29.04 -14.61 32.50
CA VAL A 647 -29.95 -15.76 32.63
C VAL A 647 -29.86 -16.69 31.42
N ALA A 648 -29.86 -16.14 30.20
CA ALA A 648 -29.75 -16.91 28.96
C ALA A 648 -28.43 -17.69 28.85
N CYS A 649 -27.39 -17.23 29.55
CA CYS A 649 -26.07 -17.86 29.56
C CYS A 649 -25.83 -18.81 30.74
N ILE A 650 -26.83 -19.09 31.58
CA ILE A 650 -26.72 -20.10 32.64
C ILE A 650 -26.61 -21.49 31.99
N ASP A 651 -25.58 -22.25 32.35
CA ASP A 651 -25.44 -23.66 31.97
C ASP A 651 -26.39 -24.53 32.82
N PRO A 652 -27.42 -25.16 32.22
CA PRO A 652 -28.37 -25.96 32.97
C PRO A 652 -27.77 -27.21 33.58
N VAL A 653 -26.74 -27.79 32.95
CA VAL A 653 -26.05 -28.98 33.45
C VAL A 653 -25.26 -28.63 34.70
N ALA A 654 -24.47 -27.56 34.65
CA ALA A 654 -23.72 -27.07 35.81
C ALA A 654 -24.67 -26.70 36.97
N THR A 655 -25.80 -26.06 36.66
CA THR A 655 -26.80 -25.71 37.68
C THR A 655 -27.47 -26.95 38.27
N LEU A 656 -27.82 -27.95 37.45
CA LEU A 656 -28.37 -29.21 37.96
C LEU A 656 -27.38 -29.97 38.84
N ILE A 657 -26.10 -30.00 38.47
CA ILE A 657 -25.06 -30.60 39.31
C ILE A 657 -24.95 -29.87 40.66
N LYS A 658 -25.07 -28.53 40.66
CA LYS A 658 -25.12 -27.76 41.90
C LYS A 658 -26.32 -28.15 42.76
N GLU A 659 -27.51 -28.29 42.17
CA GLU A 659 -28.69 -28.79 42.90
C GLU A 659 -28.41 -30.17 43.50
N PHE A 660 -27.73 -31.08 42.79
CA PHE A 660 -27.37 -32.39 43.35
C PHE A 660 -26.45 -32.28 44.57
N VAL A 661 -25.53 -31.31 44.56
CA VAL A 661 -24.66 -31.02 45.70
C VAL A 661 -25.46 -30.43 46.86
N ASP A 662 -26.31 -29.44 46.59
CA ASP A 662 -27.12 -28.74 47.60
C ASP A 662 -28.11 -29.69 48.31
N TYR A 663 -28.70 -30.65 47.56
CA TYR A 663 -29.55 -31.71 48.13
C TYR A 663 -28.76 -32.91 48.68
N GLY A 664 -27.45 -32.97 48.47
CA GLY A 664 -26.59 -34.10 48.88
C GLY A 664 -26.94 -35.43 48.19
N GLY A 665 -27.45 -35.41 46.97
CA GLY A 665 -27.87 -36.59 46.19
C GLY A 665 -28.71 -36.21 44.97
N PHE A 666 -29.38 -37.18 44.34
CA PHE A 666 -30.27 -36.94 43.19
C PHE A 666 -31.70 -36.62 43.66
N PRO A 667 -32.19 -35.37 43.54
CA PRO A 667 -33.51 -34.96 44.02
C PRO A 667 -34.61 -35.38 43.03
N ARG A 668 -35.16 -36.58 43.21
CA ARG A 668 -36.33 -37.05 42.46
C ARG A 668 -37.52 -36.11 42.70
N ASN A 669 -38.35 -35.94 41.69
CA ASN A 669 -39.49 -35.01 41.67
C ASN A 669 -39.11 -33.51 41.75
N LEU A 670 -37.84 -33.14 41.52
CA LEU A 670 -37.42 -31.74 41.45
C LEU A 670 -38.30 -30.95 40.44
N MET A 671 -38.84 -29.82 40.89
CA MET A 671 -39.79 -28.97 40.15
C MET A 671 -41.15 -29.63 39.82
N GLU A 672 -41.56 -30.76 40.43
CA GLU A 672 -42.90 -31.36 40.25
C GLU A 672 -43.92 -30.83 41.27
N PRO A 673 -44.96 -30.07 40.85
CA PRO A 673 -45.97 -29.54 41.78
C PRO A 673 -46.72 -30.66 42.50
N GLY A 674 -46.90 -30.52 43.82
CA GLY A 674 -47.70 -31.46 44.63
C GLY A 674 -47.01 -32.78 44.99
N ARG A 675 -45.70 -32.93 44.72
CA ARG A 675 -44.88 -34.08 45.14
C ARG A 675 -43.71 -33.61 46.00
N ALA A 676 -43.42 -34.36 47.06
CA ALA A 676 -42.22 -34.12 47.86
C ALA A 676 -40.97 -34.48 47.03
N VAL A 677 -39.89 -33.71 47.23
CA VAL A 677 -38.58 -34.01 46.65
C VAL A 677 -37.96 -35.15 47.45
N GLU A 678 -37.61 -36.24 46.77
CA GLU A 678 -36.99 -37.43 47.39
C GLU A 678 -35.53 -37.52 46.94
N VAL A 679 -34.59 -37.59 47.88
CA VAL A 679 -33.15 -37.60 47.55
C VAL A 679 -32.64 -39.04 47.47
N GLU A 680 -32.20 -39.47 46.30
CA GLU A 680 -31.59 -40.78 46.07
C GLU A 680 -30.06 -40.67 45.98
N LYS A 681 -29.33 -41.60 46.60
CA LYS A 681 -27.86 -41.66 46.47
C LYS A 681 -27.39 -42.34 45.18
N VAL A 682 -28.24 -43.16 44.56
CA VAL A 682 -27.94 -43.91 43.34
C VAL A 682 -29.12 -43.80 42.38
N MET A 683 -28.89 -43.39 41.13
CA MET A 683 -29.96 -43.21 40.13
C MET A 683 -29.53 -43.74 38.75
N ASP A 684 -30.48 -44.28 37.98
CA ASP A 684 -30.26 -44.70 36.58
C ASP A 684 -30.01 -43.48 35.69
N SER A 685 -29.01 -43.59 34.81
CA SER A 685 -28.67 -42.58 33.79
C SER A 685 -29.87 -42.05 33.00
N ARG A 686 -30.88 -42.89 32.72
CA ARG A 686 -32.10 -42.54 32.01
C ARG A 686 -33.04 -41.71 32.87
N ASP A 687 -33.12 -42.02 34.16
CA ASP A 687 -33.92 -41.27 35.12
C ASP A 687 -33.28 -39.90 35.39
N ILE A 688 -31.96 -39.84 35.52
CA ILE A 688 -31.20 -38.58 35.61
C ILE A 688 -31.44 -37.73 34.37
N TYR A 689 -31.40 -38.33 33.18
CA TYR A 689 -31.65 -37.60 31.93
C TYR A 689 -33.10 -37.10 31.83
N SER A 690 -34.09 -37.92 32.20
CA SER A 690 -35.50 -37.54 32.25
C SER A 690 -35.75 -36.37 33.22
N MET A 691 -35.13 -36.44 34.40
CA MET A 691 -35.14 -35.36 35.39
C MET A 691 -34.51 -34.09 34.83
N TYR A 692 -33.34 -34.19 34.19
CA TYR A 692 -32.68 -33.06 33.53
C TYR A 692 -33.58 -32.42 32.46
N GLN A 693 -34.24 -33.21 31.62
CA GLN A 693 -35.16 -32.69 30.60
C GLN A 693 -36.32 -31.89 31.21
N LYS A 694 -36.90 -32.39 32.31
CA LYS A 694 -37.97 -31.68 33.04
C LYS A 694 -37.44 -30.42 33.71
N TYR A 695 -36.26 -30.50 34.32
CA TYR A 695 -35.59 -29.38 35.00
C TYR A 695 -35.32 -28.23 34.03
N VAL A 696 -34.71 -28.51 32.88
CA VAL A 696 -34.47 -27.51 31.82
C VAL A 696 -35.78 -26.92 31.33
N LYS A 697 -36.77 -27.75 30.99
CA LYS A 697 -38.06 -27.28 30.47
C LYS A 697 -38.79 -26.33 31.42
N LYS A 698 -38.69 -26.55 32.74
CA LYS A 698 -39.38 -25.74 33.75
C LYS A 698 -38.59 -24.53 34.21
N ARG A 699 -37.28 -24.68 34.43
CA ARG A 699 -36.43 -23.63 35.01
C ARG A 699 -35.79 -22.72 33.95
N PHE A 700 -35.54 -23.25 32.75
CA PHE A 700 -34.89 -22.54 31.65
C PHE A 700 -35.75 -22.65 30.37
N PRO A 701 -36.97 -22.08 30.36
CA PRO A 701 -37.87 -22.17 29.22
C PRO A 701 -37.20 -21.61 27.95
N GLY A 702 -37.13 -22.42 26.90
CA GLY A 702 -36.52 -22.05 25.61
C GLY A 702 -35.08 -22.55 25.39
N GLN A 703 -34.37 -23.02 26.42
CA GLN A 703 -33.06 -23.64 26.24
C GLN A 703 -33.16 -25.10 25.80
N GLN A 704 -32.25 -25.53 24.91
CA GLN A 704 -32.17 -26.91 24.45
C GLN A 704 -31.44 -27.81 25.45
N VAL A 705 -31.93 -29.03 25.62
CA VAL A 705 -31.27 -30.07 26.42
C VAL A 705 -30.05 -30.61 25.66
N VAL A 706 -28.93 -30.80 26.37
CA VAL A 706 -27.79 -31.54 25.83
C VAL A 706 -28.14 -33.02 25.68
N SER A 707 -27.38 -33.78 24.87
CA SER A 707 -27.58 -35.23 24.75
C SER A 707 -27.31 -35.96 26.07
N SER A 708 -27.92 -37.13 26.24
CA SER A 708 -27.68 -37.98 27.43
C SER A 708 -26.21 -38.39 27.57
N THR A 709 -25.51 -38.55 26.44
CA THR A 709 -24.06 -38.81 26.41
C THR A 709 -23.28 -37.62 26.95
N LEU A 710 -23.60 -36.38 26.52
CA LEU A 710 -22.89 -35.18 26.98
C LEU A 710 -23.17 -34.90 28.46
N LEU A 711 -24.41 -35.08 28.91
CA LEU A 711 -24.76 -35.03 30.34
C LEU A 711 -23.94 -36.06 31.14
N GLY A 712 -23.82 -37.29 30.63
CA GLY A 712 -23.01 -38.34 31.25
C GLY A 712 -21.52 -38.01 31.34
N VAL A 713 -20.96 -37.32 30.33
CA VAL A 713 -19.59 -36.79 30.34
C VAL A 713 -19.45 -35.74 31.44
N SER A 714 -20.35 -34.77 31.51
CA SER A 714 -20.34 -33.72 32.55
C SER A 714 -20.39 -34.31 33.96
N LEU A 715 -21.25 -35.30 34.21
CA LEU A 715 -21.30 -35.99 35.51
C LEU A 715 -20.00 -36.72 35.83
N SER A 716 -19.35 -37.33 34.84
CA SER A 716 -18.08 -38.07 35.05
C SER A 716 -16.86 -37.17 35.33
N GLN A 717 -16.96 -35.89 34.95
CA GLN A 717 -15.94 -34.85 35.11
C GLN A 717 -16.20 -33.94 36.32
N ALA A 718 -17.38 -34.04 36.94
CA ALA A 718 -17.74 -33.20 38.08
C ALA A 718 -16.94 -33.61 39.32
N VAL A 719 -16.25 -32.65 39.93
CA VAL A 719 -15.38 -32.83 41.10
C VAL A 719 -15.82 -31.92 42.25
N ASP A 720 -15.57 -32.36 43.48
CA ASP A 720 -15.86 -31.59 44.69
C ASP A 720 -14.81 -30.50 44.88
N THR A 721 -15.21 -29.24 44.63
CA THR A 721 -14.31 -28.09 44.75
C THR A 721 -14.13 -27.60 46.19
N THR A 722 -14.80 -28.20 47.18
CA THR A 722 -14.74 -27.76 48.59
C THR A 722 -13.59 -28.41 49.36
N LYS A 723 -13.08 -29.55 48.91
CA LYS A 723 -11.89 -30.21 49.47
C LYS A 723 -10.68 -29.94 48.57
N ARG A 724 -9.48 -29.86 49.15
CA ARG A 724 -8.21 -29.81 48.39
C ARG A 724 -7.93 -31.19 47.74
N GLY A 725 -8.66 -31.54 46.69
CA GLY A 725 -8.50 -32.80 45.94
C GLY A 725 -9.45 -32.90 44.73
N ASP A 726 -9.10 -33.73 43.75
CA ASP A 726 -9.90 -34.00 42.54
C ASP A 726 -10.97 -35.10 42.77
N ASP A 727 -11.57 -35.13 43.96
CA ASP A 727 -12.54 -36.16 44.33
C ASP A 727 -13.80 -36.03 43.47
N LYS A 728 -14.19 -37.13 42.79
CA LYS A 728 -15.35 -37.12 41.90
C LYS A 728 -16.66 -37.03 42.68
N LEU A 729 -17.56 -36.14 42.24
CA LEU A 729 -18.90 -36.02 42.80
C LEU A 729 -19.80 -37.23 42.46
N PHE A 730 -19.54 -37.91 41.35
CA PHE A 730 -20.35 -39.04 40.89
C PHE A 730 -19.49 -40.22 40.42
N MET A 731 -19.89 -41.42 40.81
CA MET A 731 -19.28 -42.69 40.41
C MET A 731 -20.20 -43.45 39.45
N GLN A 732 -19.70 -43.78 38.26
CA GLN A 732 -20.47 -44.53 37.28
C GLN A 732 -20.31 -46.04 37.49
N LYS A 733 -21.43 -46.78 37.64
CA LYS A 733 -21.47 -48.24 37.77
C LYS A 733 -22.32 -48.85 36.66
N ARG A 734 -21.82 -49.91 36.01
CA ARG A 734 -22.57 -50.66 34.98
C ARG A 734 -23.10 -51.96 35.57
N LYS A 735 -24.40 -52.21 35.47
CA LYS A 735 -25.05 -53.42 35.98
C LYS A 735 -25.93 -54.04 34.91
N VAL A 736 -26.08 -55.37 34.93
CA VAL A 736 -27.09 -56.06 34.12
C VAL A 736 -28.30 -56.30 35.00
N VAL A 737 -29.45 -55.74 34.61
CA VAL A 737 -30.74 -55.91 35.30
C VAL A 737 -31.71 -56.43 34.25
N ASP A 738 -32.32 -57.59 34.51
CA ASP A 738 -33.28 -58.27 33.62
C ASP A 738 -32.79 -58.41 32.16
N GLY A 739 -31.53 -58.80 31.99
CA GLY A 739 -30.90 -58.99 30.67
C GLY A 739 -30.53 -57.71 29.93
N ARG A 740 -30.79 -56.52 30.50
CA ARG A 740 -30.44 -55.21 29.92
C ARG A 740 -29.26 -54.59 30.65
N LYS A 741 -28.32 -54.02 29.90
CA LYS A 741 -27.20 -53.23 30.46
C LYS A 741 -27.73 -51.87 30.92
N VAL A 742 -27.63 -51.60 32.21
CA VAL A 742 -28.04 -50.35 32.85
C VAL A 742 -26.80 -49.62 33.38
N THR A 743 -26.80 -48.30 33.23
CA THR A 743 -25.76 -47.42 33.78
C THR A 743 -26.36 -46.66 34.97
N LEU A 744 -25.77 -46.85 36.15
CA LEU A 744 -26.12 -46.17 37.39
C LEU A 744 -25.05 -45.13 37.71
N TYR A 745 -25.47 -44.01 38.28
CA TYR A 745 -24.58 -43.04 38.91
C TYR A 745 -24.83 -43.03 40.41
N GLU A 746 -23.77 -43.06 41.19
CA GLU A 746 -23.79 -42.93 42.65
C GLU A 746 -23.20 -41.58 43.04
N TYR A 747 -23.90 -40.81 43.85
CA TYR A 747 -23.42 -39.53 44.37
C TYR A 747 -22.45 -39.77 45.53
N SER A 748 -21.23 -39.28 45.39
CA SER A 748 -20.13 -39.43 46.36
C SER A 748 -19.66 -38.08 46.93
N GLY A 749 -20.36 -36.98 46.61
CA GLY A 749 -20.08 -35.65 47.13
C GLY A 749 -20.55 -35.44 48.58
N PRO A 750 -20.36 -34.22 49.12
CA PRO A 750 -20.72 -33.91 50.50
C PRO A 750 -22.20 -34.17 50.77
N THR A 751 -22.49 -34.82 51.90
CA THR A 751 -23.84 -34.95 52.44
C THR A 751 -24.23 -33.60 53.04
N VAL A 752 -25.51 -33.21 52.91
CA VAL A 752 -26.07 -32.04 53.60
C VAL A 752 -25.61 -32.09 55.06
N MET A 753 -24.91 -31.05 55.54
CA MET A 753 -24.72 -30.88 56.98
C MET A 753 -26.12 -30.77 57.57
N ASP A 754 -26.46 -31.66 58.49
CA ASP A 754 -27.60 -31.43 59.38
C ASP A 754 -27.44 -30.03 59.98
N LEU A 755 -28.35 -29.12 59.64
CA LEU A 755 -28.60 -27.90 60.41
C LEU A 755 -29.42 -28.29 61.65
N SER A 756 -28.89 -29.20 62.46
CA SER A 756 -29.39 -29.45 63.81
C SER A 756 -28.27 -29.09 64.79
N ASP A 757 -28.53 -28.02 65.54
CA ASP A 757 -28.03 -27.71 66.87
C ASP A 757 -26.57 -28.07 67.20
N ASP A 758 -25.74 -27.05 67.32
CA ASP A 758 -24.80 -26.95 68.44
C ASP A 758 -24.60 -25.46 68.79
N ASP A 759 -25.55 -24.96 69.59
CA ASP A 759 -25.22 -24.02 70.66
C ASP A 759 -24.35 -24.76 71.69
N SER A 760 -23.03 -24.60 71.66
CA SER A 760 -22.20 -24.54 72.88
C SER A 760 -20.72 -24.25 72.62
N GLU A 761 -20.24 -23.28 73.39
CA GLU A 761 -18.86 -22.79 73.67
C GLU A 761 -18.23 -21.76 72.73
#